data_AF-A0A7U9N083-F1
#
_entry.id   AF-A0A7U9N083-F1
#
_cell.length_a   1.000
_cell.length_b   1.000
_cell.length_c   1.000
_cell.angle_alpha   90.00
_cell.angle_beta   90.00
_cell.angle_gamma   90.00
#
_symmetry.space_group_name_H-M   'P 1'
#
loop_
_entity.id
_entity.type
_entity.pdbx_description
1 polymer ?
#
loop_
_entity_poly.entity_id
_entity_poly.type
_entity_poly.pdbx_seq_one_letter_code
_entity_poly.pdbx_strand_id
1 'polypeptide(L)'
;MWGLGKKNLGRVTNHKEKAVVKKRWARLLSTALSLALAVALLLPDIGNVGKVQAQGTVKEIANVVIFVKFKDDLSDVLNAVNSYPSSSPLYRSNWQEIKKMYDLDRDSFSNYITAVTEGKVHVTNYFPQERVDGKGVEPLTLPWNKDGGGDMVEEVMKAVTDGRIPLNLSTCKLDNLQPGVLDNLTIIIQGNITALGDTAFHSSQYVSSGNSTFKGLRVKDYIMIPSNRLVSENAVINTSQQQGVIAHEFLHALGLPDLYRQDSSGEPVGQWDIMASVSSFLQYPLSYLRYRQGWLPAGPPITQSGTYTLTAVSGTGGDKLFMLKTPLSDTEFICLEYRKKSVDPYQFEYRIPTSGLLMYRVDTKVAGLTNNNREHKNYLYVYRPGVTDPELGADKGTFNGMTDVNLSFGAALDVSAGETSYGSTDLNADFTQNTLYYSNGINSGIQISGLKLSPDQNQLTFTVTFADYSDSGVWDKLEGDISGQSGESPDICVDPVTGTLYAAYSEEVPGSFNMATRIRVKCWDGTAWRQVGQTIDNARMPAVAVCGGEVYLSYCKSSQDGVVYCKLGGNTWAQVASYASQQPKSTQFVVDGDHIYGAFQETYGGGVRLVIYDIKGARTVTQDLTTSMDFGNPALVKSGDSFYMACAEFPSGSSQIREYNMATGQWRTVYTVSGTFTNTHQIVKQGQKLYVFAGYSVYPDLGQAHMAVFDGNSWSSSPVVSMQQFNWVSMDVVDGQVYLAYYDISDRKAKLLQGTGTVLQLYNDMLGTGLDYLKICSYKGTLYAATRAENTGNLVVRRKIVSSGGTTPPETQTPRLLTLTPPAGYEDHTIYVDGVEHTAQKTGGSYRVELPDTLGKTAVMYSYNDKNVPVGMYVWKLEWQGEICKAVPMPGLQDLLSYHGFSIRVQSPAGIRFKSGIDESLKRRLITGGVDGCVLKEYGTLFITNENRDKYPFIKGGTKVGGGRAYWTENGKVNDKVFETVAGRNRFTSVLINLAPNMYAKDISFRAYAVMDCGGQEIIIYGPPVYRSVYTVAKQVQAKGEFKVGSSGYKYVQGIIDSVEGR
;
A
#
# COMPACT_ATOMS: atom_id res chain seq x y z
N MET A 1 77.07 6.44 13.21
CA MET A 1 78.18 5.59 12.70
C MET A 1 77.70 4.15 12.83
N TRP A 2 77.79 3.21 11.87
CA TRP A 2 78.46 3.13 10.54
C TRP A 2 77.63 2.19 9.56
N GLY A 3 78.13 1.86 8.34
CA GLY A 3 77.41 1.09 7.25
C GLY A 3 77.53 -0.47 7.30
N LEU A 4 77.43 -1.31 6.23
CA LEU A 4 77.31 -1.28 4.73
C LEU A 4 76.66 -2.64 4.23
N GLY A 5 76.36 -3.01 2.95
CA GLY A 5 76.22 -2.33 1.63
C GLY A 5 76.44 -3.18 0.33
N LYS A 6 75.42 -3.30 -0.57
CA LYS A 6 75.41 -3.61 -2.06
C LYS A 6 75.63 -5.03 -2.69
N LYS A 7 74.78 -5.40 -3.69
CA LYS A 7 75.17 -5.96 -5.04
C LYS A 7 74.01 -6.09 -6.10
N ASN A 8 74.39 -6.35 -7.37
CA ASN A 8 73.62 -6.78 -8.59
C ASN A 8 72.71 -5.78 -9.35
N LEU A 9 72.58 -5.98 -10.69
CA LEU A 9 71.87 -5.13 -11.68
C LEU A 9 71.39 -5.92 -12.93
N GLY A 10 70.32 -5.46 -13.60
CA GLY A 10 69.81 -5.91 -14.92
C GLY A 10 69.92 -4.81 -16.01
N ARG A 11 69.24 -4.83 -17.17
CA ARG A 11 68.14 -5.65 -17.73
C ARG A 11 68.12 -5.51 -19.28
N VAL A 12 67.43 -6.39 -20.04
CA VAL A 12 67.55 -6.52 -21.51
C VAL A 12 66.20 -6.40 -22.28
N THR A 13 66.25 -5.72 -23.43
CA THR A 13 65.33 -5.57 -24.60
C THR A 13 63.85 -6.02 -24.58
N ASN A 14 62.99 -5.29 -25.34
CA ASN A 14 62.32 -5.90 -26.51
C ASN A 14 61.63 -4.90 -27.48
N HIS A 15 61.47 -5.30 -28.75
CA HIS A 15 60.93 -4.43 -29.82
C HIS A 15 59.41 -4.61 -30.09
N LYS A 16 58.69 -5.38 -29.26
CA LYS A 16 57.34 -5.93 -29.55
C LYS A 16 56.16 -4.97 -29.38
N GLU A 17 56.29 -3.84 -28.68
CA GLU A 17 55.12 -3.08 -28.20
C GLU A 17 54.37 -2.28 -29.28
N LYS A 18 55.09 -1.66 -30.24
CA LYS A 18 54.47 -0.72 -31.21
C LYS A 18 53.44 -1.36 -32.16
N ALA A 19 53.51 -2.68 -32.38
CA ALA A 19 52.52 -3.42 -33.18
C ALA A 19 51.24 -3.75 -32.37
N VAL A 20 51.38 -3.99 -31.06
CA VAL A 20 50.25 -4.38 -30.18
C VAL A 20 49.33 -3.19 -29.91
N VAL A 21 49.89 -1.99 -29.73
CA VAL A 21 49.10 -0.78 -29.44
C VAL A 21 48.14 -0.44 -30.60
N LYS A 22 48.61 -0.37 -31.85
CA LYS A 22 47.70 -0.11 -33.00
C LYS A 22 46.61 -1.19 -33.15
N LYS A 23 46.91 -2.47 -32.91
CA LYS A 23 45.91 -3.55 -32.96
C LYS A 23 44.91 -3.52 -31.80
N ARG A 24 45.29 -2.99 -30.62
CA ARG A 24 44.37 -2.74 -29.51
C ARG A 24 43.44 -1.55 -29.78
N TRP A 25 43.96 -0.42 -30.28
CA TRP A 25 43.12 0.75 -30.59
C TRP A 25 42.13 0.47 -31.74
N ALA A 26 42.55 -0.25 -32.79
CA ALA A 26 41.64 -0.65 -33.86
C ALA A 26 40.52 -1.59 -33.37
N ARG A 27 40.82 -2.52 -32.45
CA ARG A 27 39.79 -3.37 -31.81
C ARG A 27 38.91 -2.60 -30.84
N LEU A 28 39.44 -1.63 -30.09
CA LEU A 28 38.62 -0.80 -29.20
C LEU A 28 37.64 0.06 -29.99
N LEU A 29 38.04 0.65 -31.12
CA LEU A 29 37.09 1.34 -32.01
C LEU A 29 36.09 0.36 -32.65
N SER A 30 36.51 -0.81 -33.15
CA SER A 30 35.56 -1.75 -33.76
C SER A 30 34.54 -2.29 -32.76
N THR A 31 34.96 -2.59 -31.53
CA THR A 31 34.06 -3.07 -30.47
C THR A 31 33.17 -1.96 -29.92
N ALA A 32 33.66 -0.73 -29.84
CA ALA A 32 32.83 0.43 -29.48
C ALA A 32 31.77 0.72 -30.55
N LEU A 33 32.14 0.64 -31.84
CA LEU A 33 31.20 0.88 -32.94
C LEU A 33 30.19 -0.26 -33.11
N SER A 34 30.57 -1.51 -32.81
CA SER A 34 29.62 -2.63 -32.77
C SER A 34 28.74 -2.63 -31.51
N LEU A 35 29.20 -2.11 -30.36
CA LEU A 35 28.32 -1.81 -29.22
C LEU A 35 27.32 -0.70 -29.57
N ALA A 36 27.75 0.33 -30.30
CA ALA A 36 26.87 1.41 -30.74
C ALA A 36 25.79 0.91 -31.73
N LEU A 37 26.15 0.08 -32.71
CA LEU A 37 25.18 -0.47 -33.69
C LEU A 37 24.28 -1.57 -33.10
N ALA A 38 24.79 -2.44 -32.22
CA ALA A 38 23.98 -3.50 -31.61
C ALA A 38 22.96 -3.01 -30.57
N VAL A 39 23.06 -1.74 -30.14
CA VAL A 39 22.08 -1.08 -29.26
C VAL A 39 20.97 -0.35 -30.06
N ALA A 40 21.16 -0.13 -31.36
CA ALA A 40 20.23 0.63 -32.21
C ALA A 40 19.15 -0.22 -32.91
N LEU A 41 19.24 -1.56 -32.85
CA LEU A 41 18.36 -2.49 -33.57
C LEU A 41 17.89 -3.63 -32.68
N LEU A 42 16.93 -3.36 -31.77
CA LEU A 42 15.91 -4.27 -31.21
C LEU A 42 15.15 -3.59 -30.06
N LEU A 43 14.34 -2.56 -30.38
CA LEU A 43 13.36 -1.96 -29.47
C LEU A 43 12.03 -1.72 -30.20
N PRO A 44 10.97 -2.47 -29.89
CA PRO A 44 9.60 -2.17 -30.30
C PRO A 44 8.85 -1.36 -29.22
N ASP A 45 7.82 -0.63 -29.62
CA ASP A 45 7.18 0.43 -28.82
C ASP A 45 6.35 -0.04 -27.61
N ILE A 46 6.96 -0.05 -26.42
CA ILE A 46 6.38 0.53 -25.19
C ILE A 46 7.56 1.10 -24.37
N GLY A 47 7.70 2.44 -24.25
CA GLY A 47 8.92 2.99 -23.62
C GLY A 47 9.06 4.49 -23.36
N ASN A 48 8.05 5.34 -23.55
CA ASN A 48 8.17 6.80 -23.27
C ASN A 48 8.01 7.16 -21.77
N VAL A 49 8.89 6.60 -20.93
CA VAL A 49 9.17 7.10 -19.58
C VAL A 49 10.68 7.05 -19.34
N GLY A 50 11.30 8.21 -19.09
CA GLY A 50 12.57 8.27 -18.35
C GLY A 50 13.84 7.79 -19.06
N LYS A 51 14.04 8.09 -20.35
CA LYS A 51 15.39 8.10 -20.95
C LYS A 51 15.69 9.45 -21.58
N VAL A 52 16.75 10.10 -21.09
CA VAL A 52 17.27 11.35 -21.64
C VAL A 52 17.82 11.07 -23.05
N GLN A 53 17.06 11.42 -24.08
CA GLN A 53 17.59 11.49 -25.43
C GLN A 53 18.67 12.58 -25.49
N ALA A 54 19.81 12.24 -26.09
CA ALA A 54 20.84 13.22 -26.39
C ALA A 54 20.30 14.30 -27.34
N GLN A 55 20.89 15.50 -27.32
CA GLN A 55 20.59 16.56 -28.29
C GLN A 55 20.71 16.01 -29.73
N GLY A 56 19.58 15.87 -30.43
CA GLY A 56 19.55 15.11 -31.67
C GLY A 56 18.37 15.45 -32.57
N THR A 57 18.61 16.39 -33.49
CA THR A 57 17.74 16.75 -34.65
C THR A 57 16.37 17.35 -34.33
N VAL A 58 16.05 18.44 -35.03
CA VAL A 58 14.68 18.93 -35.19
C VAL A 58 13.89 17.90 -35.99
N LYS A 59 12.64 17.63 -35.59
CA LYS A 59 11.70 16.80 -36.36
C LYS A 59 10.89 17.71 -37.29
N GLU A 60 11.20 17.65 -38.58
CA GLU A 60 10.29 18.14 -39.62
C GLU A 60 9.14 17.15 -39.78
N ILE A 61 7.91 17.66 -39.84
CA ILE A 61 6.69 16.88 -40.07
C ILE A 61 5.92 17.50 -41.24
N ALA A 62 5.65 16.72 -42.28
CA ALA A 62 4.73 17.14 -43.33
C ALA A 62 3.28 16.91 -42.91
N ASN A 63 2.46 17.95 -42.94
CA ASN A 63 1.03 17.84 -42.74
C ASN A 63 0.30 18.12 -44.05
N VAL A 64 -0.37 17.13 -44.64
CA VAL A 64 -1.16 17.35 -45.86
C VAL A 64 -2.61 17.63 -45.48
N VAL A 65 -3.08 18.84 -45.79
CA VAL A 65 -4.42 19.32 -45.46
C VAL A 65 -5.33 19.18 -46.68
N ILE A 66 -6.21 18.20 -46.63
CA ILE A 66 -7.17 17.85 -47.69
C ILE A 66 -8.54 18.42 -47.33
N PHE A 67 -9.23 19.01 -48.30
CA PHE A 67 -10.58 19.54 -48.16
C PHE A 67 -11.57 18.65 -48.90
N VAL A 68 -12.64 18.21 -48.24
CA VAL A 68 -13.67 17.37 -48.87
C VAL A 68 -15.08 17.88 -48.52
N LYS A 69 -16.06 17.55 -49.37
CA LYS A 69 -17.48 17.77 -49.09
C LYS A 69 -18.34 16.63 -49.61
N PHE A 70 -19.50 16.41 -49.02
CA PHE A 70 -20.43 15.39 -49.49
C PHE A 70 -21.10 15.80 -50.80
N LYS A 71 -21.60 14.81 -51.56
CA LYS A 71 -22.23 15.00 -52.86
C LYS A 71 -23.47 15.90 -52.86
N ASP A 72 -24.19 15.88 -51.76
CA ASP A 72 -25.39 16.67 -51.47
C ASP A 72 -25.09 18.04 -50.86
N ASP A 73 -23.84 18.31 -50.48
CA ASP A 73 -23.43 19.63 -50.02
C ASP A 73 -23.19 20.58 -51.21
N LEU A 74 -24.24 21.29 -51.58
CA LEU A 74 -24.22 22.32 -52.63
C LEU A 74 -23.62 23.66 -52.16
N SER A 75 -23.20 23.79 -50.89
CA SER A 75 -22.59 25.01 -50.38
C SER A 75 -21.10 25.15 -50.79
N ASP A 76 -20.56 26.35 -50.58
CA ASP A 76 -19.14 26.68 -50.76
C ASP A 76 -18.58 27.39 -49.52
N VAL A 77 -18.88 26.85 -48.33
CA VAL A 77 -18.48 27.41 -47.02
C VAL A 77 -16.98 27.66 -46.95
N LEU A 78 -16.14 26.76 -47.48
CA LEU A 78 -14.69 26.92 -47.41
C LEU A 78 -14.17 28.18 -48.14
N ASN A 79 -14.92 28.65 -49.15
CA ASN A 79 -14.58 29.82 -49.96
C ASN A 79 -15.44 31.06 -49.65
N ALA A 80 -16.37 30.95 -48.70
CA ALA A 80 -17.29 32.03 -48.36
C ALA A 80 -16.55 33.31 -47.95
N VAL A 81 -17.16 34.45 -48.31
CA VAL A 81 -16.71 35.79 -47.96
C VAL A 81 -17.88 36.56 -47.34
N ASN A 82 -17.59 37.47 -46.42
CA ASN A 82 -18.64 38.26 -45.78
C ASN A 82 -19.05 39.48 -46.65
N SER A 83 -20.15 40.14 -46.27
CA SER A 83 -20.78 41.21 -47.06
C SER A 83 -20.03 42.55 -47.08
N TYR A 84 -18.83 42.63 -46.49
CA TYR A 84 -18.00 43.84 -46.56
C TYR A 84 -17.18 43.88 -47.85
N PRO A 85 -16.89 45.07 -48.41
CA PRO A 85 -15.96 45.19 -49.55
C PRO A 85 -14.55 44.77 -49.13
N SER A 86 -13.77 44.20 -50.04
CA SER A 86 -12.44 43.63 -49.76
C SER A 86 -11.37 44.63 -49.29
N SER A 87 -11.65 45.93 -49.34
CA SER A 87 -10.83 47.00 -48.76
C SER A 87 -11.17 47.32 -47.28
N SER A 88 -12.21 46.70 -46.72
CA SER A 88 -12.64 46.90 -45.34
C SER A 88 -11.77 46.12 -44.34
N PRO A 89 -11.40 46.69 -43.18
CA PRO A 89 -10.79 45.93 -42.09
C PRO A 89 -11.73 44.88 -41.48
N LEU A 90 -13.03 44.92 -41.82
CA LEU A 90 -14.04 43.93 -41.45
C LEU A 90 -14.25 42.83 -42.51
N TYR A 91 -13.61 42.93 -43.68
CA TYR A 91 -13.65 41.88 -44.70
C TYR A 91 -13.04 40.59 -44.16
N ARG A 92 -13.70 39.46 -44.40
CA ARG A 92 -13.21 38.11 -44.06
C ARG A 92 -13.51 37.16 -45.21
N SER A 93 -12.60 36.22 -45.40
CA SER A 93 -12.72 35.10 -46.35
C SER A 93 -12.29 33.84 -45.62
N ASN A 94 -13.14 32.81 -45.64
CA ASN A 94 -12.92 31.60 -44.86
C ASN A 94 -11.59 30.91 -45.21
N TRP A 95 -11.21 30.90 -46.49
CA TRP A 95 -9.91 30.38 -46.91
C TRP A 95 -8.74 31.12 -46.27
N GLN A 96 -8.81 32.46 -46.23
CA GLN A 96 -7.77 33.30 -45.66
C GLN A 96 -7.69 33.15 -44.13
N GLU A 97 -8.82 33.03 -43.44
CA GLU A 97 -8.81 32.75 -42.00
C GLU A 97 -8.28 31.33 -41.69
N ILE A 98 -8.58 30.32 -42.52
CA ILE A 98 -7.97 28.97 -42.38
C ILE A 98 -6.45 29.03 -42.58
N LYS A 99 -5.96 29.73 -43.62
CA LYS A 99 -4.51 29.89 -43.85
C LYS A 99 -3.80 30.64 -42.72
N LYS A 100 -4.45 31.62 -42.09
CA LYS A 100 -3.97 32.26 -40.86
C LYS A 100 -3.84 31.28 -39.70
N MET A 101 -4.89 30.50 -39.42
CA MET A 101 -4.90 29.51 -38.34
C MET A 101 -3.79 28.47 -38.48
N TYR A 102 -3.40 28.10 -39.71
CA TYR A 102 -2.28 27.18 -39.95
C TYR A 102 -0.89 27.83 -39.88
N ASP A 103 -0.66 28.92 -40.62
CA ASP A 103 0.72 29.40 -40.90
C ASP A 103 0.97 30.90 -40.65
N LEU A 104 -0.03 31.77 -40.81
CA LEU A 104 0.25 33.22 -41.01
C LEU A 104 0.09 34.09 -39.77
N ASP A 105 -0.77 33.73 -38.81
CA ASP A 105 -0.95 34.49 -37.57
C ASP A 105 0.12 34.12 -36.52
N ARG A 106 0.33 35.00 -35.53
CA ARG A 106 1.38 34.82 -34.50
C ARG A 106 1.14 33.59 -33.64
N ASP A 107 -0.11 33.35 -33.30
CA ASP A 107 -0.64 32.22 -32.55
C ASP A 107 -1.14 31.08 -33.45
N SER A 108 -0.75 31.08 -34.74
CA SER A 108 -1.04 29.99 -35.67
C SER A 108 -0.50 28.65 -35.18
N PHE A 109 -1.15 27.58 -35.63
CA PHE A 109 -0.81 26.19 -35.33
C PHE A 109 0.68 25.87 -35.49
N SER A 110 1.32 26.27 -36.60
CA SER A 110 2.74 25.99 -36.85
C SER A 110 3.68 26.71 -35.86
N ASN A 111 3.33 27.94 -35.48
CA ASN A 111 4.05 28.70 -34.45
C ASN A 111 3.82 28.09 -33.05
N TYR A 112 2.60 27.64 -32.76
CA TYR A 112 2.24 26.99 -31.50
C TYR A 112 2.97 25.65 -31.30
N ILE A 113 2.96 24.74 -32.29
CA ILE A 113 3.71 23.48 -32.21
C ILE A 113 5.21 23.75 -32.02
N THR A 114 5.76 24.74 -32.75
CA THR A 114 7.15 25.16 -32.56
C THR A 114 7.41 25.65 -31.11
N ALA A 115 6.50 26.42 -30.52
CA ALA A 115 6.65 26.96 -29.17
C ALA A 115 6.49 25.90 -28.06
N VAL A 116 5.47 25.04 -28.13
CA VAL A 116 5.25 23.98 -27.12
C VAL A 116 6.35 22.92 -27.16
N THR A 117 6.97 22.68 -28.32
CA THR A 117 8.06 21.71 -28.47
C THR A 117 9.48 22.29 -28.25
N GLU A 118 9.61 23.58 -27.94
CA GLU A 118 10.89 24.31 -27.88
C GLU A 118 11.73 24.18 -29.16
N GLY A 119 11.08 24.26 -30.32
CA GLY A 119 11.72 24.14 -31.64
C GLY A 119 12.20 22.74 -31.99
N LYS A 120 11.81 21.70 -31.24
CA LYS A 120 12.13 20.30 -31.56
C LYS A 120 11.20 19.69 -32.61
N VAL A 121 10.04 20.31 -32.86
CA VAL A 121 9.13 19.93 -33.94
C VAL A 121 8.77 21.17 -34.76
N HIS A 122 8.89 21.07 -36.07
CA HIS A 122 8.34 22.00 -37.04
C HIS A 122 7.35 21.26 -37.94
N VAL A 123 6.30 21.95 -38.36
CA VAL A 123 5.25 21.39 -39.23
C VAL A 123 5.18 22.20 -40.51
N THR A 124 5.28 21.52 -41.66
CA THR A 124 5.08 22.13 -42.97
C THR A 124 3.71 21.71 -43.49
N ASN A 125 2.78 22.68 -43.59
CA ASN A 125 1.42 22.43 -44.08
C ASN A 125 1.34 22.52 -45.60
N TYR A 126 0.84 21.47 -46.24
CA TYR A 126 0.63 21.39 -47.69
C TYR A 126 -0.87 21.42 -48.00
N PHE A 127 -1.26 22.35 -48.87
CA PHE A 127 -2.66 22.57 -49.26
C PHE A 127 -2.84 22.28 -50.77
N PRO A 128 -2.82 21.01 -51.21
CA PRO A 128 -2.80 20.65 -52.64
C PRO A 128 -4.06 21.04 -53.43
N GLN A 129 -5.07 21.62 -52.77
CA GLN A 129 -6.33 22.04 -53.37
C GLN A 129 -6.49 23.57 -53.41
N GLU A 130 -5.46 24.34 -53.02
CA GLU A 130 -5.46 25.79 -53.18
C GLU A 130 -5.53 26.19 -54.68
N ARG A 131 -6.43 27.12 -54.99
CA ARG A 131 -6.62 27.66 -56.34
C ARG A 131 -5.40 28.48 -56.76
N VAL A 132 -5.11 28.50 -58.06
CA VAL A 132 -3.95 29.21 -58.64
C VAL A 132 -3.93 30.71 -58.34
N ASP A 133 -5.06 31.32 -57.96
CA ASP A 133 -5.15 32.73 -57.56
C ASP A 133 -4.96 32.99 -56.05
N GLY A 134 -4.79 31.94 -55.23
CA GLY A 134 -4.60 31.99 -53.78
C GLY A 134 -5.84 32.41 -52.97
N LYS A 135 -7.03 32.52 -53.58
CA LYS A 135 -8.23 33.07 -52.92
C LYS A 135 -9.22 32.02 -52.44
N GLY A 136 -8.96 30.74 -52.70
CA GLY A 136 -9.84 29.66 -52.30
C GLY A 136 -9.26 28.27 -52.50
N VAL A 137 -10.07 27.26 -52.21
CA VAL A 137 -9.81 25.84 -52.42
C VAL A 137 -10.85 25.18 -53.32
N GLU A 138 -10.50 24.05 -53.92
CA GLU A 138 -11.40 23.16 -54.66
C GLU A 138 -11.59 21.85 -53.86
N PRO A 139 -12.62 21.76 -52.99
CA PRO A 139 -12.83 20.59 -52.14
C PRO A 139 -13.23 19.36 -52.98
N LEU A 140 -12.66 18.19 -52.63
CA LEU A 140 -13.03 16.91 -53.21
C LEU A 140 -14.50 16.63 -52.90
N THR A 141 -15.34 16.56 -53.92
CA THR A 141 -16.72 16.12 -53.76
C THR A 141 -16.74 14.60 -53.67
N LEU A 142 -17.09 14.07 -52.50
CA LEU A 142 -17.21 12.64 -52.23
C LEU A 142 -18.33 12.03 -53.09
N PRO A 143 -18.23 10.75 -53.51
CA PRO A 143 -19.22 10.14 -54.40
C PRO A 143 -20.55 9.76 -53.69
N TRP A 144 -20.58 9.80 -52.36
CA TRP A 144 -21.77 9.59 -51.52
C TRP A 144 -22.31 10.90 -50.91
N ASN A 145 -23.60 10.87 -50.60
CA ASN A 145 -24.29 11.87 -49.79
C ASN A 145 -23.87 11.75 -48.31
N LYS A 146 -24.17 12.74 -47.47
CA LYS A 146 -23.87 12.72 -46.03
C LYS A 146 -24.36 11.46 -45.31
N ASP A 147 -25.54 10.97 -45.69
CA ASP A 147 -26.16 9.76 -45.12
C ASP A 147 -25.80 8.46 -45.90
N GLY A 148 -24.94 8.53 -46.93
CA GLY A 148 -24.73 7.47 -47.91
C GLY A 148 -23.66 6.43 -47.57
N GLY A 149 -22.72 6.75 -46.68
CA GLY A 149 -21.64 5.87 -46.23
C GLY A 149 -20.47 5.67 -47.23
N GLY A 150 -19.27 5.45 -46.69
CA GLY A 150 -18.05 5.16 -47.45
C GLY A 150 -16.77 5.48 -46.66
N ASP A 151 -15.65 4.84 -46.99
CA ASP A 151 -14.35 5.15 -46.39
C ASP A 151 -13.78 6.44 -47.02
N MET A 152 -13.86 7.53 -46.26
CA MET A 152 -13.38 8.84 -46.66
C MET A 152 -11.85 8.91 -46.79
N VAL A 153 -11.10 8.12 -46.01
CA VAL A 153 -9.63 8.08 -46.08
C VAL A 153 -9.19 7.32 -47.32
N GLU A 154 -9.83 6.19 -47.65
CA GLU A 154 -9.57 5.47 -48.90
C GLU A 154 -9.90 6.32 -50.13
N GLU A 155 -11.06 6.99 -50.16
CA GLU A 155 -11.44 7.85 -51.30
C GLU A 155 -10.51 9.08 -51.43
N VAL A 156 -9.99 9.62 -50.33
CA VAL A 156 -8.93 10.65 -50.36
C VAL A 156 -7.60 10.10 -50.89
N MET A 157 -7.12 8.95 -50.38
CA MET A 157 -5.90 8.30 -50.88
C MET A 157 -6.00 8.02 -52.38
N LYS A 158 -7.16 7.53 -52.83
CA LYS A 158 -7.49 7.26 -54.22
C LYS A 158 -7.52 8.54 -55.05
N ALA A 159 -8.20 9.61 -54.61
CA ALA A 159 -8.26 10.89 -55.31
C ALA A 159 -6.90 11.59 -55.45
N VAL A 160 -6.02 11.46 -54.45
CA VAL A 160 -4.63 11.93 -54.56
C VAL A 160 -3.87 11.03 -55.54
N THR A 161 -4.01 9.71 -55.46
CA THR A 161 -3.32 8.76 -56.34
C THR A 161 -3.73 8.88 -57.81
N ASP A 162 -5.02 8.91 -58.13
CA ASP A 162 -5.55 9.07 -59.49
C ASP A 162 -5.44 10.49 -60.06
N GLY A 163 -5.16 11.49 -59.21
CA GLY A 163 -4.82 12.86 -59.61
C GLY A 163 -5.99 13.85 -59.57
N ARG A 164 -7.17 13.47 -59.07
CA ARG A 164 -8.26 14.41 -58.76
C ARG A 164 -7.90 15.43 -57.67
N ILE A 165 -6.94 15.09 -56.80
CA ILE A 165 -6.25 16.06 -55.95
C ILE A 165 -4.81 16.22 -56.47
N PRO A 166 -4.39 17.42 -56.91
CA PRO A 166 -3.08 17.62 -57.53
C PRO A 166 -1.97 17.79 -56.49
N LEU A 167 -1.28 16.69 -56.16
CA LEU A 167 -0.13 16.66 -55.25
C LEU A 167 1.16 16.27 -55.99
N ASN A 168 2.17 17.15 -55.96
CA ASN A 168 3.46 16.91 -56.62
C ASN A 168 4.59 16.58 -55.63
N LEU A 169 4.94 15.30 -55.55
CA LEU A 169 6.04 14.80 -54.72
C LEU A 169 7.45 15.25 -55.17
N SER A 170 7.61 15.89 -56.34
CA SER A 170 8.88 16.51 -56.70
C SER A 170 9.16 17.82 -55.95
N THR A 171 8.17 18.34 -55.21
CA THR A 171 8.22 19.63 -54.50
C THR A 171 7.91 19.53 -53.01
N CYS A 172 7.53 18.35 -52.51
CA CYS A 172 7.27 18.10 -51.09
C CYS A 172 7.80 16.73 -50.68
N LYS A 173 8.49 16.65 -49.53
CA LYS A 173 8.82 15.38 -48.88
C LYS A 173 7.85 15.14 -47.72
N LEU A 174 7.19 13.99 -47.74
CA LEU A 174 6.02 13.70 -46.90
C LEU A 174 6.22 12.54 -45.90
N ASP A 175 7.44 11.99 -45.86
CA ASP A 175 7.85 10.82 -45.07
C ASP A 175 9.13 11.13 -44.26
N ASN A 176 9.09 12.20 -43.47
CA ASN A 176 10.22 12.69 -42.69
C ASN A 176 10.42 11.94 -41.37
N LEU A 177 9.34 11.43 -40.78
CA LEU A 177 9.37 10.63 -39.56
C LEU A 177 9.71 9.15 -39.83
N GLN A 178 9.09 8.56 -40.85
CA GLN A 178 9.34 7.16 -41.24
C GLN A 178 9.26 7.01 -42.77
N PRO A 179 10.34 6.58 -43.46
CA PRO A 179 10.33 6.40 -44.92
C PRO A 179 9.20 5.50 -45.41
N GLY A 180 8.47 5.93 -46.45
CA GLY A 180 7.33 5.20 -47.01
C GLY A 180 6.01 5.30 -46.21
N VAL A 181 5.98 6.09 -45.12
CA VAL A 181 4.77 6.38 -44.35
C VAL A 181 4.50 7.88 -44.43
N LEU A 182 3.24 8.28 -44.62
CA LEU A 182 2.84 9.68 -44.61
C LEU A 182 2.94 10.23 -43.18
N ASP A 183 3.67 11.32 -43.00
CA ASP A 183 3.92 11.99 -41.71
C ASP A 183 2.63 12.36 -40.95
N ASN A 184 1.73 13.12 -41.59
CA ASN A 184 0.37 13.37 -41.12
C ASN A 184 -0.60 13.71 -42.27
N LEU A 185 -1.86 13.28 -42.13
CA LEU A 185 -2.98 13.62 -43.00
C LEU A 185 -4.07 14.31 -42.18
N THR A 186 -4.44 15.54 -42.55
CA THR A 186 -5.62 16.22 -41.99
C THR A 186 -6.70 16.37 -43.05
N ILE A 187 -7.91 15.91 -42.76
CA ILE A 187 -9.08 16.01 -43.63
C ILE A 187 -10.06 17.03 -43.04
N ILE A 188 -10.17 18.19 -43.70
CA ILE A 188 -11.17 19.21 -43.39
C ILE A 188 -12.44 18.90 -44.18
N ILE A 189 -13.52 18.60 -43.47
CA ILE A 189 -14.80 18.19 -44.07
C ILE A 189 -15.76 19.38 -44.04
N GLN A 190 -16.36 19.76 -45.17
CA GLN A 190 -17.21 20.95 -45.23
C GLN A 190 -18.52 20.78 -44.43
N GLY A 191 -18.91 21.85 -43.71
CA GLY A 191 -20.19 21.97 -43.02
C GLY A 191 -20.21 21.45 -41.59
N ASN A 192 -21.41 21.11 -41.10
CA ASN A 192 -21.65 20.55 -39.76
C ASN A 192 -22.08 19.08 -39.88
N ILE A 193 -21.40 18.17 -39.19
CA ILE A 193 -21.46 16.72 -39.44
C ILE A 193 -21.77 15.93 -38.16
N THR A 194 -22.87 16.31 -37.51
CA THR A 194 -23.49 15.56 -36.41
C THR A 194 -23.81 14.09 -36.75
N ALA A 195 -23.91 13.73 -38.03
CA ALA A 195 -24.30 12.38 -38.49
C ALA A 195 -23.18 11.32 -38.35
N LEU A 196 -21.91 11.72 -38.17
CA LEU A 196 -20.81 10.80 -37.86
C LEU A 196 -20.66 10.55 -36.35
N GLY A 197 -21.49 11.19 -35.51
CA GLY A 197 -21.26 11.28 -34.06
C GLY A 197 -19.91 11.94 -33.74
N ASP A 198 -19.39 11.69 -32.54
CA ASP A 198 -18.11 12.25 -32.10
C ASP A 198 -16.91 11.67 -32.88
N THR A 199 -17.08 10.62 -33.68
CA THR A 199 -16.00 10.03 -34.51
C THR A 199 -15.46 10.98 -35.59
N ALA A 200 -16.13 12.11 -35.85
CA ALA A 200 -15.61 13.19 -36.69
C ALA A 200 -14.53 14.06 -36.02
N PHE A 201 -14.21 13.83 -34.75
CA PHE A 201 -13.22 14.59 -33.96
C PHE A 201 -12.27 13.61 -33.25
N HIS A 202 -11.16 13.25 -33.90
CA HIS A 202 -9.97 12.66 -33.25
C HIS A 202 -8.86 12.42 -34.28
N SER A 203 -7.63 12.27 -33.80
CA SER A 203 -6.58 11.51 -34.49
C SER A 203 -6.88 10.01 -34.41
N SER A 204 -6.95 9.33 -35.55
CA SER A 204 -7.33 7.92 -35.69
C SER A 204 -6.23 7.08 -36.35
N GLN A 205 -6.04 5.83 -35.91
CA GLN A 205 -5.24 4.84 -36.63
C GLN A 205 -6.01 4.27 -37.82
N TYR A 206 -5.43 4.33 -39.02
CA TYR A 206 -6.01 3.78 -40.23
C TYR A 206 -5.71 2.28 -40.35
N VAL A 207 -6.71 1.44 -40.08
CA VAL A 207 -6.64 -0.02 -40.24
C VAL A 207 -7.17 -0.40 -41.62
N SER A 208 -6.29 -0.37 -42.62
CA SER A 208 -6.65 -0.69 -44.02
C SER A 208 -7.10 -2.14 -44.20
N SER A 209 -8.20 -2.36 -44.93
CA SER A 209 -8.62 -3.68 -45.42
C SER A 209 -8.02 -4.09 -46.77
N GLY A 210 -7.23 -3.21 -47.41
CA GLY A 210 -6.63 -3.43 -48.73
C GLY A 210 -5.38 -2.58 -49.02
N ASN A 211 -4.78 -2.77 -50.20
CA ASN A 211 -3.47 -2.21 -50.58
C ASN A 211 -3.52 -0.74 -51.05
N SER A 212 -4.50 0.05 -50.61
CA SER A 212 -4.65 1.46 -51.03
C SER A 212 -3.56 2.33 -50.41
N THR A 213 -2.99 3.25 -51.22
CA THR A 213 -1.86 4.10 -50.81
C THR A 213 -2.04 5.55 -51.26
N PHE A 214 -1.37 6.46 -50.55
CA PHE A 214 -1.30 7.89 -50.84
C PHE A 214 -0.07 8.17 -51.71
N LYS A 215 -0.21 8.07 -53.04
CA LYS A 215 0.92 8.10 -54.02
C LYS A 215 2.06 7.12 -53.68
N GLY A 216 1.73 5.94 -53.16
CA GLY A 216 2.71 4.93 -52.74
C GLY A 216 3.18 5.03 -51.28
N LEU A 217 2.82 6.09 -50.56
CA LEU A 217 3.00 6.16 -49.11
C LEU A 217 1.84 5.47 -48.38
N ARG A 218 2.13 4.83 -47.25
CA ARG A 218 1.10 4.29 -46.34
C ARG A 218 0.61 5.40 -45.41
N VAL A 219 -0.71 5.57 -45.29
CA VAL A 219 -1.31 6.33 -44.18
C VAL A 219 -1.35 5.42 -42.95
N LYS A 220 -0.82 5.87 -41.81
CA LYS A 220 -0.91 5.16 -40.52
C LYS A 220 -1.92 5.85 -39.59
N ASP A 221 -1.83 7.16 -39.47
CA ASP A 221 -2.67 7.98 -38.61
C ASP A 221 -3.25 9.15 -39.44
N TYR A 222 -4.45 9.61 -39.10
CA TYR A 222 -5.09 10.75 -39.75
C TYR A 222 -5.96 11.55 -38.77
N ILE A 223 -6.20 12.82 -39.09
CA ILE A 223 -7.05 13.76 -38.36
C ILE A 223 -8.27 14.11 -39.21
N MET A 224 -9.46 14.20 -38.61
CA MET A 224 -10.66 14.78 -39.23
C MET A 224 -11.14 16.00 -38.44
N ILE A 225 -11.54 17.07 -39.14
CA ILE A 225 -12.11 18.29 -38.55
C ILE A 225 -13.25 18.81 -39.45
N PRO A 226 -14.50 18.93 -38.98
CA PRO A 226 -15.55 19.60 -39.74
C PRO A 226 -15.36 21.13 -39.72
N SER A 227 -15.58 21.76 -40.87
CA SER A 227 -15.19 23.17 -41.11
C SER A 227 -15.90 24.15 -40.18
N ASN A 228 -17.08 23.80 -39.65
CA ASN A 228 -17.86 24.63 -38.73
C ASN A 228 -17.19 24.88 -37.36
N ARG A 229 -16.14 24.14 -37.00
CA ARG A 229 -15.33 24.42 -35.80
C ARG A 229 -14.26 25.50 -36.05
N LEU A 230 -13.87 25.68 -37.31
CA LEU A 230 -12.86 26.64 -37.76
C LEU A 230 -13.51 27.95 -38.23
N VAL A 231 -14.46 27.85 -39.15
CA VAL A 231 -15.07 28.99 -39.86
C VAL A 231 -16.60 28.89 -39.92
N SER A 232 -17.26 30.03 -40.08
CA SER A 232 -18.73 30.10 -40.18
C SER A 232 -19.21 30.04 -41.62
N GLU A 233 -20.44 29.60 -41.86
CA GLU A 233 -21.01 29.41 -43.21
C GLU A 233 -20.93 30.65 -44.13
N ASN A 234 -20.91 31.86 -43.54
CA ASN A 234 -20.95 33.14 -44.24
C ASN A 234 -19.76 34.07 -43.91
N ALA A 235 -18.64 33.52 -43.43
CA ALA A 235 -17.42 34.24 -43.03
C ALA A 235 -17.62 35.39 -42.01
N VAL A 236 -18.64 35.29 -41.17
CA VAL A 236 -18.84 36.14 -39.99
C VAL A 236 -18.10 35.54 -38.79
N ILE A 237 -17.54 36.37 -37.90
CA ILE A 237 -16.86 35.92 -36.69
C ILE A 237 -17.89 35.31 -35.72
N ASN A 238 -17.93 33.98 -35.59
CA ASN A 238 -18.73 33.28 -34.57
C ASN A 238 -18.12 31.97 -34.02
N THR A 239 -17.01 31.47 -34.57
CA THR A 239 -16.35 30.24 -34.14
C THR A 239 -15.43 30.50 -32.95
N SER A 240 -15.59 29.74 -31.86
CA SER A 240 -14.90 29.97 -30.57
C SER A 240 -13.63 29.14 -30.36
N GLN A 241 -13.29 28.25 -31.28
CA GLN A 241 -12.23 27.24 -31.09
C GLN A 241 -11.13 27.30 -32.14
N GLN A 242 -11.46 27.40 -33.44
CA GLN A 242 -10.54 27.86 -34.49
C GLN A 242 -9.18 27.09 -34.49
N GLN A 243 -8.05 27.79 -34.47
CA GLN A 243 -6.69 27.22 -34.41
C GLN A 243 -6.47 26.26 -33.23
N GLY A 244 -7.25 26.39 -32.14
CA GLY A 244 -7.18 25.48 -31.00
C GLY A 244 -7.61 24.06 -31.32
N VAL A 245 -8.55 23.87 -32.26
CA VAL A 245 -8.94 22.51 -32.70
C VAL A 245 -7.79 21.88 -33.48
N ILE A 246 -7.21 22.61 -34.43
CA ILE A 246 -6.08 22.13 -35.24
C ILE A 246 -4.90 21.74 -34.34
N ALA A 247 -4.59 22.56 -33.32
CA ALA A 247 -3.55 22.30 -32.36
C ALA A 247 -3.85 21.09 -31.45
N HIS A 248 -5.07 20.97 -30.91
CA HIS A 248 -5.50 19.85 -30.06
C HIS A 248 -5.41 18.51 -30.80
N GLU A 249 -6.05 18.43 -31.98
CA GLU A 249 -6.09 17.20 -32.78
C GLU A 249 -4.68 16.74 -33.21
N PHE A 250 -3.81 17.68 -33.58
CA PHE A 250 -2.44 17.37 -33.97
C PHE A 250 -1.55 16.98 -32.78
N LEU A 251 -1.84 17.45 -31.58
CA LEU A 251 -1.15 16.98 -30.37
C LEU A 251 -1.46 15.50 -30.07
N HIS A 252 -2.63 14.97 -30.46
CA HIS A 252 -2.89 13.52 -30.44
C HIS A 252 -2.02 12.75 -31.44
N ALA A 253 -1.81 13.27 -32.65
CA ALA A 253 -0.88 12.68 -33.61
C ALA A 253 0.58 12.71 -33.10
N LEU A 254 0.91 13.66 -32.23
CA LEU A 254 2.16 13.71 -31.45
C LEU A 254 2.13 12.90 -30.13
N GLY A 255 1.06 12.13 -29.89
CA GLY A 255 0.93 11.19 -28.77
C GLY A 255 0.50 11.78 -27.43
N LEU A 256 -0.11 12.98 -27.40
CA LEU A 256 -0.73 13.51 -26.18
C LEU A 256 -2.14 12.94 -25.97
N PRO A 257 -2.54 12.62 -24.73
CA PRO A 257 -3.86 12.10 -24.39
C PRO A 257 -4.87 13.23 -24.13
N ASP A 258 -6.16 12.90 -24.18
CA ASP A 258 -7.22 13.75 -23.63
C ASP A 258 -7.10 13.92 -22.12
N LEU A 259 -7.38 15.13 -21.64
CA LEU A 259 -7.41 15.50 -20.23
C LEU A 259 -8.78 16.02 -19.75
N TYR A 260 -9.78 16.09 -20.63
CA TYR A 260 -11.20 16.24 -20.28
C TYR A 260 -11.84 14.86 -19.98
N ARG A 261 -13.11 14.84 -19.54
CA ARG A 261 -13.88 13.61 -19.31
C ARG A 261 -14.96 13.38 -20.37
N GLN A 262 -15.18 12.12 -20.73
CA GLN A 262 -16.16 11.70 -21.74
C GLN A 262 -17.59 12.21 -21.46
N ASP A 263 -17.99 12.27 -20.19
CA ASP A 263 -19.33 12.64 -19.75
C ASP A 263 -19.46 14.09 -19.26
N SER A 264 -18.38 14.88 -19.32
CA SER A 264 -18.26 16.23 -18.75
C SER A 264 -18.54 16.36 -17.23
N SER A 265 -18.43 15.27 -16.45
CA SER A 265 -18.70 15.28 -14.99
C SER A 265 -17.76 16.13 -14.12
N GLY A 266 -16.73 16.78 -14.68
CA GLY A 266 -15.83 17.67 -13.96
C GLY A 266 -14.69 18.18 -14.84
N GLU A 267 -13.87 19.07 -14.28
CA GLU A 267 -12.66 19.62 -14.93
C GLU A 267 -11.40 19.25 -14.14
N PRO A 268 -10.81 18.05 -14.34
CA PRO A 268 -9.61 17.65 -13.60
C PRO A 268 -8.41 18.56 -13.89
N VAL A 269 -8.34 19.14 -15.10
CA VAL A 269 -7.29 20.07 -15.54
C VAL A 269 -7.86 21.40 -16.08
N GLY A 270 -9.04 21.40 -16.73
CA GLY A 270 -9.71 22.63 -17.15
C GLY A 270 -8.87 23.51 -18.08
N GLN A 271 -8.93 24.84 -17.89
CA GLN A 271 -8.28 25.82 -18.77
C GLN A 271 -6.74 25.89 -18.70
N TRP A 272 -6.08 24.99 -17.95
CA TRP A 272 -4.61 24.95 -17.83
C TRP A 272 -3.90 24.11 -18.90
N ASP A 273 -4.65 23.32 -19.68
CA ASP A 273 -4.11 22.51 -20.79
C ASP A 273 -5.06 22.55 -22.00
N ILE A 274 -4.51 22.62 -23.21
CA ILE A 274 -5.28 22.55 -24.45
C ILE A 274 -5.93 21.16 -24.65
N MET A 275 -5.32 20.11 -24.10
CA MET A 275 -5.87 18.75 -24.08
C MET A 275 -7.04 18.60 -23.10
N ALA A 276 -7.31 19.61 -22.25
CA ALA A 276 -8.42 19.66 -21.31
C ALA A 276 -9.50 20.68 -21.69
N SER A 277 -9.15 21.74 -22.43
CA SER A 277 -10.11 22.79 -22.82
C SER A 277 -9.69 23.49 -24.12
N VAL A 278 -10.43 23.24 -25.21
CA VAL A 278 -10.11 23.81 -26.54
C VAL A 278 -10.77 25.16 -26.74
N SER A 279 -9.97 26.20 -27.01
CA SER A 279 -10.41 27.55 -27.38
C SER A 279 -9.50 28.17 -28.44
N SER A 280 -9.92 29.27 -29.07
CA SER A 280 -9.09 30.04 -30.01
C SER A 280 -7.92 30.79 -29.35
N PHE A 281 -7.80 30.79 -28.02
CA PHE A 281 -6.69 31.41 -27.29
C PHE A 281 -5.82 30.31 -26.67
N LEU A 282 -4.71 29.97 -27.32
CA LEU A 282 -3.95 28.75 -27.01
C LEU A 282 -3.18 28.84 -25.69
N GLN A 283 -3.46 27.93 -24.77
CA GLN A 283 -2.65 27.65 -23.57
C GLN A 283 -1.64 26.53 -23.87
N TYR A 284 -0.52 26.50 -23.14
CA TYR A 284 0.46 25.41 -23.23
C TYR A 284 -0.09 24.11 -22.63
N PRO A 285 0.27 22.92 -23.18
CA PRO A 285 0.09 21.66 -22.49
C PRO A 285 0.94 21.61 -21.22
N LEU A 286 0.48 20.87 -20.21
CA LEU A 286 1.21 20.68 -18.96
C LEU A 286 2.63 20.15 -19.24
N SER A 287 3.60 20.73 -18.55
CA SER A 287 5.03 20.53 -18.80
C SER A 287 5.47 19.08 -18.63
N TYR A 288 4.75 18.29 -17.82
CA TYR A 288 4.93 16.85 -17.73
C TYR A 288 4.63 16.11 -19.04
N LEU A 289 3.57 16.49 -19.79
CA LEU A 289 3.30 15.93 -21.12
C LEU A 289 4.38 16.32 -22.13
N ARG A 290 4.87 17.56 -22.06
CA ARG A 290 5.96 18.06 -22.90
C ARG A 290 7.29 17.33 -22.60
N TYR A 291 7.57 17.04 -21.33
CA TYR A 291 8.70 16.19 -20.90
C TYR A 291 8.52 14.72 -21.36
N ARG A 292 7.31 14.16 -21.25
CA ARG A 292 6.95 12.81 -21.72
C ARG A 292 7.27 12.56 -23.20
N GLN A 293 7.17 13.57 -24.05
CA GLN A 293 7.56 13.51 -25.48
C GLN A 293 9.02 13.93 -25.77
N GLY A 294 9.83 14.15 -24.73
CA GLY A 294 11.22 14.60 -24.85
C GLY A 294 11.39 16.07 -25.27
N TRP A 295 10.31 16.86 -25.29
CA TRP A 295 10.36 18.26 -25.70
C TRP A 295 10.98 19.16 -24.63
N LEU A 296 10.66 18.93 -23.36
CA LEU A 296 11.34 19.57 -22.24
C LEU A 296 12.40 18.63 -21.65
N PRO A 297 13.56 19.16 -21.21
CA PRO A 297 14.36 18.46 -20.21
C PRO A 297 13.60 18.43 -18.87
N ALA A 298 13.95 17.49 -18.01
CA ALA A 298 13.62 17.55 -16.59
C ALA A 298 14.84 17.12 -15.78
N GLY A 299 15.01 17.70 -14.58
CA GLY A 299 15.98 17.23 -13.61
C GLY A 299 15.61 15.84 -13.04
N PRO A 300 16.48 15.24 -12.22
CA PRO A 300 16.09 14.10 -11.40
C PRO A 300 14.91 14.51 -10.48
N PRO A 301 13.99 13.58 -10.15
CA PRO A 301 12.90 13.87 -9.22
C PRO A 301 13.41 14.41 -7.88
N ILE A 302 12.75 15.44 -7.36
CA ILE A 302 13.04 16.01 -6.05
C ILE A 302 12.44 15.08 -4.98
N THR A 303 13.28 14.67 -4.04
CA THR A 303 12.94 13.79 -2.91
C THR A 303 13.43 14.35 -1.57
N GLN A 304 13.88 15.62 -1.56
CA GLN A 304 14.47 16.29 -0.41
C GLN A 304 14.02 17.75 -0.35
N SER A 305 13.91 18.31 0.87
CA SER A 305 13.52 19.70 1.10
C SER A 305 14.58 20.68 0.58
N GLY A 306 14.16 21.80 -0.01
CA GLY A 306 15.07 22.78 -0.62
C GLY A 306 14.36 23.95 -1.29
N THR A 307 15.14 24.94 -1.72
CA THR A 307 14.64 26.08 -2.52
C THR A 307 14.89 25.84 -4.01
N TYR A 308 13.86 26.04 -4.82
CA TYR A 308 13.85 25.79 -6.27
C TYR A 308 13.31 27.01 -7.01
N THR A 309 13.69 27.17 -8.28
CA THR A 309 13.26 28.28 -9.15
C THR A 309 12.75 27.73 -10.47
N LEU A 310 11.48 27.98 -10.78
CA LEU A 310 10.88 27.70 -12.09
C LEU A 310 11.02 28.92 -13.00
N THR A 311 11.24 28.67 -14.29
CA THR A 311 11.06 29.65 -15.37
C THR A 311 9.65 29.47 -15.97
N ALA A 312 9.02 30.56 -16.41
CA ALA A 312 7.66 30.51 -16.97
C ALA A 312 7.59 29.52 -18.16
N VAL A 313 6.52 28.73 -18.27
CA VAL A 313 6.37 27.69 -19.31
C VAL A 313 6.49 28.24 -20.76
N SER A 314 6.13 29.53 -20.92
CA SER A 314 6.16 30.33 -22.14
C SER A 314 7.46 31.11 -22.38
N GLY A 315 8.38 31.14 -21.41
CA GLY A 315 9.75 31.65 -21.61
C GLY A 315 10.62 30.70 -22.45
N THR A 316 11.86 31.06 -22.76
CA THR A 316 12.79 30.20 -23.52
C THR A 316 13.75 29.46 -22.59
N GLY A 317 13.68 28.13 -22.54
CA GLY A 317 14.54 27.30 -21.69
C GLY A 317 14.32 27.51 -20.19
N GLY A 318 15.35 27.20 -19.39
CA GLY A 318 15.28 27.15 -17.93
C GLY A 318 14.52 25.92 -17.40
N ASP A 319 14.49 25.75 -16.08
CA ASP A 319 13.72 24.69 -15.45
C ASP A 319 12.23 25.03 -15.49
N LYS A 320 11.44 24.26 -16.23
CA LYS A 320 9.99 24.47 -16.42
C LYS A 320 9.10 23.46 -15.71
N LEU A 321 9.69 22.35 -15.26
CA LEU A 321 9.00 21.25 -14.60
C LEU A 321 9.88 20.74 -13.45
N PHE A 322 9.31 20.71 -12.25
CA PHE A 322 9.84 19.88 -11.17
C PHE A 322 8.86 18.76 -10.84
N MET A 323 9.38 17.54 -10.65
CA MET A 323 8.63 16.37 -10.21
C MET A 323 9.03 16.05 -8.77
N LEU A 324 8.08 16.12 -7.84
CA LEU A 324 8.26 15.80 -6.42
C LEU A 324 7.82 14.36 -6.16
N LYS A 325 8.71 13.53 -5.60
CA LYS A 325 8.43 12.13 -5.24
C LYS A 325 8.65 11.88 -3.75
N THR A 326 7.80 11.04 -3.18
CA THR A 326 7.84 10.62 -1.77
C THR A 326 7.90 9.08 -1.72
N PRO A 327 8.28 8.46 -0.59
CA PRO A 327 8.27 6.99 -0.49
C PRO A 327 6.86 6.38 -0.45
N LEU A 328 5.80 7.20 -0.35
CA LEU A 328 4.41 6.75 -0.21
C LEU A 328 3.79 6.21 -1.51
N SER A 329 4.32 6.57 -2.69
CA SER A 329 3.82 6.06 -3.98
C SER A 329 4.91 5.98 -5.07
N ASP A 330 4.89 4.91 -5.86
CA ASP A 330 5.73 4.77 -7.06
C ASP A 330 5.08 5.42 -8.31
N THR A 331 3.77 5.23 -8.44
CA THR A 331 2.96 5.58 -9.62
C THR A 331 2.47 7.02 -9.60
N GLU A 332 2.39 7.63 -8.41
CA GLU A 332 1.84 8.98 -8.24
C GLU A 332 2.87 9.96 -7.72
N PHE A 333 2.87 11.17 -8.29
CA PHE A 333 3.82 12.22 -7.95
C PHE A 333 3.25 13.60 -8.28
N ILE A 334 3.75 14.64 -7.61
CA ILE A 334 3.33 16.02 -7.84
C ILE A 334 4.28 16.69 -8.83
N CYS A 335 3.73 17.36 -9.82
CA CYS A 335 4.45 18.20 -10.77
C CYS A 335 4.17 19.68 -10.48
N LEU A 336 5.20 20.50 -10.66
CA LEU A 336 5.19 21.95 -10.46
C LEU A 336 5.66 22.67 -11.72
N GLU A 337 4.91 23.70 -12.13
CA GLU A 337 5.29 24.59 -13.23
C GLU A 337 4.80 26.02 -12.99
N TYR A 338 5.51 27.02 -13.53
CA TYR A 338 5.13 28.43 -13.40
C TYR A 338 4.36 28.88 -14.65
N ARG A 339 3.06 29.20 -14.49
CA ARG A 339 2.22 29.76 -15.56
C ARG A 339 2.21 31.28 -15.45
N LYS A 340 2.42 31.96 -16.58
CA LYS A 340 2.42 33.42 -16.69
C LYS A 340 1.37 33.84 -17.71
N LYS A 341 0.27 34.41 -17.23
CA LYS A 341 -0.85 34.91 -18.04
C LYS A 341 -0.37 36.05 -18.92
N SER A 342 -0.65 35.97 -20.22
CA SER A 342 -0.33 37.07 -21.14
C SER A 342 -1.27 38.25 -20.95
N VAL A 343 -0.76 39.47 -21.18
CA VAL A 343 -1.56 40.71 -21.32
C VAL A 343 -1.85 41.05 -22.79
N ASP A 344 -1.11 40.47 -23.74
CA ASP A 344 -1.34 40.58 -25.18
C ASP A 344 -2.34 39.48 -25.62
N PRO A 345 -3.50 39.84 -26.22
CA PRO A 345 -4.51 38.87 -26.66
C PRO A 345 -4.09 38.00 -27.84
N TYR A 346 -2.98 38.31 -28.53
CA TYR A 346 -2.41 37.54 -29.65
C TYR A 346 -1.18 36.71 -29.24
N GLN A 347 -1.09 36.36 -27.96
CA GLN A 347 -0.05 35.51 -27.40
C GLN A 347 -0.68 34.30 -26.68
N PHE A 348 0.11 33.24 -26.60
CA PHE A 348 -0.22 32.08 -25.77
C PHE A 348 -0.37 32.47 -24.29
N GLU A 349 -1.08 31.64 -23.51
CA GLU A 349 -1.38 31.90 -22.09
C GLU A 349 -2.29 33.13 -21.84
N TYR A 350 -2.88 33.78 -22.85
CA TYR A 350 -3.76 34.95 -22.61
C TYR A 350 -5.02 34.62 -21.79
N ARG A 351 -5.66 33.47 -22.05
CA ARG A 351 -6.94 33.10 -21.40
C ARG A 351 -6.85 32.36 -20.08
N ILE A 352 -5.68 31.84 -19.68
CA ILE A 352 -5.55 31.08 -18.41
C ILE A 352 -6.08 31.89 -17.20
N PRO A 353 -6.61 31.25 -16.15
CA PRO A 353 -7.29 31.95 -15.05
C PRO A 353 -6.46 33.04 -14.36
N THR A 354 -5.21 32.74 -13.98
CA THR A 354 -4.25 33.71 -13.42
C THR A 354 -2.78 33.32 -13.70
N SER A 355 -1.83 34.19 -13.34
CA SER A 355 -0.41 33.86 -13.23
C SER A 355 -0.11 33.25 -11.85
N GLY A 356 0.66 32.18 -11.78
CA GLY A 356 0.98 31.57 -10.50
C GLY A 356 1.74 30.25 -10.61
N LEU A 357 2.10 29.68 -9.45
CA LEU A 357 2.62 28.32 -9.37
C LEU A 357 1.47 27.33 -9.55
N LEU A 358 1.45 26.61 -10.67
CA LEU A 358 0.51 25.53 -10.91
C LEU A 358 1.07 24.23 -10.33
N MET A 359 0.22 23.51 -9.61
CA MET A 359 0.54 22.25 -8.93
C MET A 359 -0.41 21.17 -9.46
N TYR A 360 0.09 20.00 -9.84
CA TYR A 360 -0.77 18.91 -10.31
C TYR A 360 -0.22 17.52 -9.99
N ARG A 361 -1.12 16.59 -9.71
CA ARG A 361 -0.82 15.16 -9.58
C ARG A 361 -0.69 14.53 -10.95
N VAL A 362 0.27 13.63 -11.10
CA VAL A 362 0.34 12.61 -12.16
C VAL A 362 0.02 11.26 -11.53
N ASP A 363 -0.78 10.43 -12.19
CA ASP A 363 -1.11 9.07 -11.74
C ASP A 363 -0.91 8.01 -12.85
N THR A 364 0.24 7.32 -12.84
CA THR A 364 0.63 6.44 -13.95
C THR A 364 -0.03 5.05 -13.94
N LYS A 365 -0.93 4.75 -13.00
CA LYS A 365 -1.77 3.52 -13.04
C LYS A 365 -3.09 3.70 -13.81
N VAL A 366 -3.42 4.93 -14.24
CA VAL A 366 -4.66 5.20 -14.99
C VAL A 366 -4.54 4.64 -16.42
N ALA A 367 -5.50 3.78 -16.79
CA ALA A 367 -5.53 3.10 -18.09
C ALA A 367 -5.53 4.10 -19.26
N GLY A 368 -4.75 3.79 -20.30
CA GLY A 368 -4.55 4.68 -21.46
C GLY A 368 -3.80 5.99 -21.17
N LEU A 369 -3.46 6.27 -19.90
CA LEU A 369 -2.81 7.51 -19.45
C LEU A 369 -3.59 8.75 -19.93
N THR A 370 -4.90 8.77 -19.68
CA THR A 370 -5.86 9.80 -20.11
C THR A 370 -6.91 10.05 -19.02
N ASN A 371 -7.50 11.25 -18.97
CA ASN A 371 -8.69 11.51 -18.13
C ASN A 371 -10.00 11.15 -18.86
N ASN A 372 -9.96 10.92 -20.17
CA ASN A 372 -11.11 10.54 -21.00
C ASN A 372 -11.38 9.03 -20.92
N ASN A 373 -11.58 8.54 -19.69
CA ASN A 373 -11.84 7.14 -19.38
C ASN A 373 -13.17 6.97 -18.64
N ARG A 374 -13.81 5.80 -18.80
CA ARG A 374 -15.13 5.47 -18.24
C ARG A 374 -15.14 5.22 -16.72
N GLU A 375 -13.97 5.22 -16.08
CA GLU A 375 -13.82 5.05 -14.63
C GLU A 375 -13.71 6.40 -13.89
N HIS A 376 -13.66 7.50 -14.65
CA HIS A 376 -13.47 8.88 -14.18
C HIS A 376 -12.20 9.11 -13.33
N LYS A 377 -11.25 8.15 -13.36
CA LYS A 377 -9.91 8.24 -12.76
C LYS A 377 -9.10 9.34 -13.44
N ASN A 378 -8.37 10.16 -12.69
CA ASN A 378 -7.60 11.27 -13.27
C ASN A 378 -6.11 10.94 -13.36
N TYR A 379 -5.64 10.70 -14.59
CA TYR A 379 -4.21 10.58 -14.92
C TYR A 379 -3.45 11.88 -14.62
N LEU A 380 -4.09 13.03 -14.87
CA LEU A 380 -3.59 14.35 -14.51
C LEU A 380 -4.70 15.13 -13.78
N TYR A 381 -4.38 15.59 -12.57
CA TYR A 381 -5.32 16.33 -11.71
C TYR A 381 -4.63 17.57 -11.14
N VAL A 382 -5.13 18.75 -11.45
CA VAL A 382 -4.61 20.02 -10.93
C VAL A 382 -5.08 20.22 -9.47
N TYR A 383 -4.18 20.56 -8.55
CA TYR A 383 -4.57 20.86 -7.16
C TYR A 383 -5.27 22.21 -7.07
N ARG A 384 -6.29 22.27 -6.21
CA ARG A 384 -7.17 23.44 -6.02
C ARG A 384 -7.70 23.43 -4.58
N PRO A 385 -7.90 24.58 -3.93
CA PRO A 385 -8.44 24.62 -2.58
C PRO A 385 -9.93 24.27 -2.54
N GLY A 386 -10.42 23.76 -1.41
CA GLY A 386 -11.87 23.62 -1.15
C GLY A 386 -12.59 22.48 -1.89
N VAL A 387 -11.87 21.44 -2.32
CA VAL A 387 -12.45 20.23 -2.94
C VAL A 387 -13.27 19.40 -1.95
N THR A 388 -14.26 18.65 -2.46
CA THR A 388 -15.06 17.71 -1.64
C THR A 388 -14.68 16.24 -1.82
N ASP A 389 -13.96 15.90 -2.89
CA ASP A 389 -13.48 14.54 -3.20
C ASP A 389 -12.16 14.61 -4.00
N PRO A 390 -11.19 13.71 -3.77
CA PRO A 390 -9.85 13.78 -4.37
C PRO A 390 -9.82 13.49 -5.88
N GLU A 391 -10.85 12.87 -6.45
CA GLU A 391 -10.97 12.61 -7.89
C GLU A 391 -12.07 13.43 -8.57
N LEU A 392 -13.14 13.83 -7.88
CA LEU A 392 -14.37 14.35 -8.50
C LEU A 392 -14.12 15.52 -9.47
N GLY A 393 -13.35 16.54 -9.06
CA GLY A 393 -12.98 17.66 -9.93
C GLY A 393 -14.15 18.50 -10.46
N ALA A 394 -15.36 18.30 -9.91
CA ALA A 394 -16.60 18.98 -10.30
C ALA A 394 -16.94 20.17 -9.39
N ASP A 395 -16.21 20.33 -8.28
CA ASP A 395 -16.45 21.37 -7.28
C ASP A 395 -16.43 22.77 -7.90
N LYS A 396 -17.34 23.63 -7.43
CA LYS A 396 -17.55 24.99 -7.92
C LYS A 396 -17.45 26.02 -6.79
N GLY A 397 -17.12 27.25 -7.15
CA GLY A 397 -17.02 28.37 -6.22
C GLY A 397 -17.14 29.73 -6.89
N THR A 398 -16.39 30.69 -6.37
CA THR A 398 -16.31 32.06 -6.91
C THR A 398 -14.85 32.41 -7.19
N PHE A 399 -14.56 32.89 -8.41
CA PHE A 399 -13.22 33.30 -8.82
C PHE A 399 -13.28 34.63 -9.58
N ASN A 400 -12.51 35.63 -9.15
CA ASN A 400 -12.48 36.99 -9.73
C ASN A 400 -13.87 37.60 -10.00
N GLY A 401 -14.81 37.38 -9.08
CA GLY A 401 -16.19 37.88 -9.15
C GLY A 401 -17.16 37.03 -9.98
N MET A 402 -16.69 36.01 -10.69
CA MET A 402 -17.54 35.03 -11.38
C MET A 402 -17.98 33.93 -10.40
N THR A 403 -19.28 33.71 -10.24
CA THR A 403 -19.86 32.66 -9.39
C THR A 403 -20.21 31.41 -10.20
N ASP A 404 -20.29 30.25 -9.55
CA ASP A 404 -20.64 28.95 -10.15
C ASP A 404 -19.63 28.44 -11.20
N VAL A 405 -18.37 28.89 -11.09
CA VAL A 405 -17.23 28.43 -11.89
C VAL A 405 -16.49 27.27 -11.20
N ASN A 406 -15.88 26.36 -11.98
CA ASN A 406 -15.12 25.24 -11.42
C ASN A 406 -13.91 25.74 -10.60
N LEU A 407 -13.59 25.06 -9.50
CA LEU A 407 -12.44 25.42 -8.64
C LEU A 407 -11.08 25.25 -9.36
N SER A 408 -11.03 24.62 -10.54
CA SER A 408 -9.88 24.64 -11.46
C SER A 408 -9.36 26.05 -11.72
N PHE A 409 -10.23 27.07 -11.71
CA PHE A 409 -9.84 28.47 -11.93
C PHE A 409 -8.91 29.02 -10.83
N GLY A 410 -9.10 28.59 -9.58
CA GLY A 410 -8.32 29.01 -8.41
C GLY A 410 -7.12 28.10 -8.08
N ALA A 411 -6.54 27.43 -9.08
CA ALA A 411 -5.54 26.39 -8.87
C ALA A 411 -4.08 26.86 -8.80
N ALA A 412 -3.73 27.94 -9.51
CA ALA A 412 -2.35 28.45 -9.54
C ALA A 412 -2.17 29.53 -8.49
N LEU A 413 -1.18 29.36 -7.60
CA LEU A 413 -0.92 30.27 -6.48
C LEU A 413 -0.42 31.63 -7.01
N ASP A 414 -1.28 32.65 -6.92
CA ASP A 414 -0.96 34.02 -7.34
C ASP A 414 -0.28 34.81 -6.21
N VAL A 415 1.04 34.93 -6.34
CA VAL A 415 1.90 35.71 -5.44
C VAL A 415 1.45 37.17 -5.32
N SER A 416 0.78 37.71 -6.35
CA SER A 416 0.24 39.08 -6.39
C SER A 416 -1.03 39.23 -5.54
N ALA A 417 -1.79 38.14 -5.36
CA ALA A 417 -2.92 38.05 -4.44
C ALA A 417 -2.49 37.72 -2.99
N GLY A 418 -1.20 37.42 -2.77
CA GLY A 418 -0.63 37.03 -1.48
C GLY A 418 -0.52 35.51 -1.27
N GLU A 419 -0.91 34.71 -2.26
CA GLU A 419 -0.91 33.25 -2.18
C GLU A 419 0.54 32.72 -2.25
N THR A 420 1.05 32.30 -1.09
CA THR A 420 2.49 32.06 -0.89
C THR A 420 2.82 30.72 -0.23
N SER A 421 1.83 29.84 -0.02
CA SER A 421 2.01 28.45 0.41
C SER A 421 0.80 27.55 0.08
N TYR A 422 1.04 26.24 -0.02
CA TYR A 422 0.03 25.19 -0.16
C TYR A 422 0.62 23.85 0.30
N GLY A 423 -0.20 22.86 0.70
CA GLY A 423 0.29 21.57 1.18
C GLY A 423 0.68 21.54 2.67
N SER A 424 0.90 20.33 3.19
CA SER A 424 1.16 20.06 4.62
C SER A 424 2.16 18.92 4.79
N THR A 425 3.02 19.03 5.79
CA THR A 425 3.94 17.96 6.22
C THR A 425 3.35 17.03 7.28
N ASP A 426 2.13 17.28 7.77
CA ASP A 426 1.42 16.33 8.63
C ASP A 426 0.79 15.22 7.77
N LEU A 427 1.32 14.00 7.90
CA LEU A 427 0.84 12.83 7.15
C LEU A 427 -0.60 12.42 7.50
N ASN A 428 -1.14 12.92 8.61
CA ASN A 428 -2.52 12.68 9.05
C ASN A 428 -3.51 13.75 8.55
N ALA A 429 -3.01 14.83 7.92
CA ALA A 429 -3.87 15.89 7.42
C ALA A 429 -4.68 15.42 6.21
N ASP A 430 -5.98 15.64 6.25
CA ASP A 430 -6.94 15.19 5.23
C ASP A 430 -6.84 16.02 3.93
N PHE A 431 -7.32 15.47 2.80
CA PHE A 431 -7.30 16.15 1.51
C PHE A 431 -8.09 17.48 1.51
N THR A 432 -9.15 17.59 2.32
CA THR A 432 -9.92 18.84 2.51
C THR A 432 -9.11 19.96 3.18
N GLN A 433 -7.97 19.66 3.80
CA GLN A 433 -7.09 20.63 4.47
C GLN A 433 -6.06 21.28 3.51
N ASN A 434 -6.38 21.36 2.21
CA ASN A 434 -5.51 21.89 1.15
C ASN A 434 -4.13 21.20 1.10
N THR A 435 -4.12 19.88 1.26
CA THR A 435 -2.91 19.06 1.17
C THR A 435 -2.55 18.70 -0.28
N LEU A 436 -1.33 18.22 -0.52
CA LEU A 436 -0.93 17.69 -1.83
C LEU A 436 -1.16 16.17 -1.80
N TYR A 437 -2.40 15.76 -2.07
CA TYR A 437 -2.88 14.39 -1.87
C TYR A 437 -2.79 13.47 -3.10
N TYR A 438 -2.76 12.17 -2.87
CA TYR A 438 -2.88 11.12 -3.87
C TYR A 438 -4.34 10.82 -4.25
N SER A 439 -4.57 10.04 -5.31
CA SER A 439 -5.88 9.61 -5.83
C SER A 439 -6.78 8.86 -4.82
N ASN A 440 -6.24 8.50 -3.66
CA ASN A 440 -6.96 7.90 -2.53
C ASN A 440 -7.13 8.85 -1.33
N GLY A 441 -6.87 10.16 -1.51
CA GLY A 441 -6.99 11.18 -0.46
C GLY A 441 -5.81 11.28 0.51
N ILE A 442 -4.84 10.36 0.49
CA ILE A 442 -3.67 10.43 1.40
C ILE A 442 -2.80 11.63 1.06
N ASN A 443 -2.50 12.49 2.05
CA ASN A 443 -1.51 13.55 1.91
C ASN A 443 -0.11 12.97 1.61
N SER A 444 0.57 13.49 0.59
CA SER A 444 1.96 13.14 0.27
C SER A 444 2.96 13.57 1.34
N GLY A 445 2.58 14.46 2.27
CA GLY A 445 3.50 15.05 3.25
C GLY A 445 4.37 16.17 2.66
N ILE A 446 4.01 16.69 1.48
CA ILE A 446 4.70 17.82 0.86
C ILE A 446 3.99 19.12 1.22
N GLN A 447 4.78 20.11 1.63
CA GLN A 447 4.38 21.52 1.69
C GLN A 447 5.26 22.37 0.76
N ILE A 448 4.64 23.36 0.14
CA ILE A 448 5.29 24.39 -0.67
C ILE A 448 5.07 25.74 0.01
N SER A 449 6.11 26.57 0.08
CA SER A 449 6.08 27.84 0.81
C SER A 449 7.02 28.90 0.25
N GLY A 450 6.80 30.16 0.63
CA GLY A 450 7.73 31.26 0.41
C GLY A 450 7.87 31.70 -1.05
N LEU A 451 6.82 31.51 -1.86
CA LEU A 451 6.79 31.87 -3.28
C LEU A 451 7.17 33.34 -3.50
N LYS A 452 8.06 33.61 -4.46
CA LYS A 452 8.53 34.93 -4.86
C LYS A 452 8.73 34.99 -6.37
N LEU A 453 8.22 36.04 -7.01
CA LEU A 453 8.49 36.34 -8.41
C LEU A 453 9.83 37.08 -8.57
N SER A 454 10.51 36.86 -9.70
CA SER A 454 11.61 37.70 -10.14
C SER A 454 11.11 39.12 -10.52
N PRO A 455 11.98 40.15 -10.58
CA PRO A 455 11.56 41.51 -10.93
C PRO A 455 10.93 41.67 -12.33
N ASP A 456 11.28 40.79 -13.28
CA ASP A 456 10.70 40.70 -14.63
C ASP A 456 9.51 39.72 -14.71
N GLN A 457 9.18 39.08 -13.58
CA GLN A 457 8.19 38.02 -13.43
C GLN A 457 8.38 36.85 -14.41
N ASN A 458 9.59 36.58 -14.90
CA ASN A 458 9.84 35.43 -15.78
C ASN A 458 10.23 34.16 -15.00
N GLN A 459 10.55 34.31 -13.71
CA GLN A 459 10.87 33.21 -12.80
C GLN A 459 10.07 33.30 -11.50
N LEU A 460 9.83 32.14 -10.89
CA LEU A 460 9.15 31.99 -9.60
C LEU A 460 10.00 31.06 -8.71
N THR A 461 10.47 31.58 -7.58
CA THR A 461 11.28 30.86 -6.58
C THR A 461 10.42 30.47 -5.38
N PHE A 462 10.60 29.27 -4.85
CA PHE A 462 9.81 28.70 -3.75
C PHE A 462 10.63 27.68 -2.95
N THR A 463 10.19 27.36 -1.74
CA THR A 463 10.73 26.27 -0.92
C THR A 463 9.77 25.09 -0.90
N VAL A 464 10.30 23.89 -1.14
CA VAL A 464 9.60 22.61 -0.91
C VAL A 464 10.09 22.04 0.41
N THR A 465 9.15 21.59 1.25
CA THR A 465 9.40 20.88 2.50
C THR A 465 8.71 19.52 2.44
N PHE A 466 9.47 18.46 2.69
CA PHE A 466 8.94 17.10 2.85
C PHE A 466 8.76 16.78 4.33
N ALA A 467 7.77 15.93 4.64
CA ALA A 467 7.58 15.31 5.94
C ALA A 467 8.73 14.37 6.32
N ASP A 468 8.79 13.99 7.60
CA ASP A 468 9.54 12.79 8.00
C ASP A 468 8.71 11.55 7.67
N TYR A 469 9.31 10.60 6.94
CA TYR A 469 8.68 9.35 6.53
C TYR A 469 9.22 8.13 7.29
N SER A 470 10.14 8.30 8.26
CA SER A 470 10.76 7.20 9.01
C SER A 470 9.71 6.29 9.69
N ASP A 471 8.77 6.89 10.40
CA ASP A 471 7.67 6.19 11.09
C ASP A 471 6.43 5.96 10.20
N SER A 472 6.48 6.29 8.90
CA SER A 472 5.35 6.11 7.96
C SER A 472 4.97 4.65 7.70
N GLY A 473 5.77 3.69 8.18
CA GLY A 473 5.51 2.26 8.04
C GLY A 473 5.73 1.68 6.63
N VAL A 474 6.13 2.51 5.65
CA VAL A 474 6.56 2.09 4.30
C VAL A 474 7.67 1.05 4.38
N TRP A 475 7.74 0.16 3.39
CA TRP A 475 8.74 -0.89 3.29
C TRP A 475 9.91 -0.44 2.39
N ASP A 476 11.13 -0.82 2.76
CA ASP A 476 12.35 -0.61 1.97
C ASP A 476 12.17 -1.11 0.53
N LYS A 477 12.32 -0.23 -0.47
CA LYS A 477 12.31 -0.62 -1.89
C LYS A 477 13.65 -1.26 -2.29
N LEU A 478 13.60 -2.32 -3.09
CA LEU A 478 14.77 -2.90 -3.77
C LEU A 478 14.92 -2.23 -5.15
N GLU A 479 15.93 -1.37 -5.29
CA GLU A 479 16.04 -0.44 -6.41
C GLU A 479 16.29 -1.04 -7.79
N GLY A 480 15.77 -0.37 -8.82
CA GLY A 480 15.90 -0.77 -10.23
C GLY A 480 14.81 -1.72 -10.73
N ASP A 481 14.59 -1.73 -12.04
CA ASP A 481 13.32 -2.16 -12.63
C ASP A 481 13.18 -3.67 -12.88
N ILE A 482 12.00 -4.22 -12.61
CA ILE A 482 11.56 -5.54 -13.08
C ILE A 482 10.29 -5.35 -13.96
N SER A 483 10.51 -4.93 -15.20
CA SER A 483 9.45 -4.59 -16.16
C SER A 483 8.93 -5.83 -16.92
N GLY A 484 7.71 -6.28 -16.63
CA GLY A 484 7.01 -7.37 -17.32
C GLY A 484 5.64 -6.90 -17.85
N GLN A 485 5.56 -6.61 -19.15
CA GLN A 485 4.39 -5.95 -19.75
C GLN A 485 3.16 -6.85 -19.98
N SER A 486 3.28 -8.18 -19.85
CA SER A 486 2.13 -9.07 -19.97
C SER A 486 1.27 -9.08 -18.71
N GLY A 487 -0.05 -9.11 -18.86
CA GLY A 487 -1.00 -9.19 -17.73
C GLY A 487 -0.88 -10.46 -16.86
N GLU A 488 -0.17 -11.49 -17.30
CA GLU A 488 0.06 -12.72 -16.53
C GLU A 488 0.73 -12.47 -15.17
N SER A 489 0.45 -13.33 -14.20
CA SER A 489 1.12 -13.28 -12.88
C SER A 489 2.60 -13.64 -13.01
N PRO A 490 3.53 -12.78 -12.53
CA PRO A 490 4.91 -13.16 -12.29
C PRO A 490 5.02 -14.06 -11.04
N ASP A 491 6.25 -14.45 -10.69
CA ASP A 491 6.56 -15.21 -9.49
C ASP A 491 7.84 -14.70 -8.80
N ILE A 492 7.94 -14.90 -7.49
CA ILE A 492 9.14 -14.66 -6.69
C ILE A 492 9.46 -15.85 -5.78
N CYS A 493 10.75 -16.12 -5.60
CA CYS A 493 11.26 -17.02 -4.57
C CYS A 493 12.57 -16.52 -3.98
N VAL A 494 12.85 -16.87 -2.74
CA VAL A 494 14.15 -16.63 -2.11
C VAL A 494 14.87 -17.96 -1.86
N ASP A 495 16.18 -17.99 -2.08
CA ASP A 495 17.02 -19.11 -1.70
C ASP A 495 17.03 -19.25 -0.15
N PRO A 496 16.55 -20.37 0.42
CA PRO A 496 16.45 -20.54 1.87
C PRO A 496 17.82 -20.66 2.56
N VAL A 497 18.90 -20.91 1.81
CA VAL A 497 20.27 -21.03 2.34
C VAL A 497 20.99 -19.68 2.28
N THR A 498 21.02 -19.05 1.10
CA THR A 498 21.82 -17.83 0.86
C THR A 498 21.05 -16.54 1.12
N GLY A 499 19.74 -16.51 0.89
CA GLY A 499 18.93 -15.29 0.87
C GLY A 499 18.91 -14.57 -0.49
N THR A 500 19.50 -15.14 -1.55
CA THR A 500 19.38 -14.58 -2.90
C THR A 500 17.93 -14.64 -3.35
N LEU A 501 17.36 -13.47 -3.65
CA LEU A 501 15.99 -13.31 -4.12
C LEU A 501 15.93 -13.39 -5.65
N TYR A 502 14.96 -14.12 -6.18
CA TYR A 502 14.69 -14.31 -7.60
C TYR A 502 13.29 -13.83 -7.94
N ALA A 503 13.14 -13.25 -9.13
CA ALA A 503 11.86 -12.87 -9.72
C ALA A 503 11.78 -13.40 -11.16
N ALA A 504 10.75 -14.18 -11.48
CA ALA A 504 10.48 -14.69 -12.81
C ALA A 504 9.19 -14.07 -13.36
N TYR A 505 9.20 -13.60 -14.60
CA TYR A 505 8.09 -12.83 -15.15
C TYR A 505 8.00 -12.96 -16.67
N SER A 506 6.80 -12.80 -17.22
CA SER A 506 6.57 -12.74 -18.67
C SER A 506 6.60 -11.29 -19.18
N GLU A 507 7.07 -11.14 -20.43
CA GLU A 507 6.97 -9.95 -21.25
C GLU A 507 6.17 -10.33 -22.51
N GLU A 508 5.28 -9.46 -22.96
CA GLU A 508 4.83 -9.52 -24.35
C GLU A 508 6.00 -9.17 -25.28
N VAL A 509 6.02 -9.76 -26.47
CA VAL A 509 6.91 -9.41 -27.57
C VAL A 509 6.22 -8.30 -28.36
N PRO A 510 6.59 -7.02 -28.18
CA PRO A 510 5.82 -5.92 -28.76
C PRO A 510 6.03 -5.88 -30.28
N GLY A 511 4.97 -5.56 -31.02
CA GLY A 511 4.93 -5.71 -32.48
C GLY A 511 4.68 -7.13 -32.99
N SER A 512 4.39 -8.11 -32.12
CA SER A 512 3.98 -9.45 -32.55
C SER A 512 2.48 -9.53 -32.83
N PHE A 513 2.09 -10.19 -33.94
CA PHE A 513 0.71 -10.24 -34.42
C PHE A 513 -0.30 -10.95 -33.49
N ASN A 514 0.17 -11.76 -32.54
CA ASN A 514 -0.67 -12.59 -31.66
C ASN A 514 -0.32 -12.41 -30.16
N MET A 515 0.24 -11.25 -29.75
CA MET A 515 0.67 -10.99 -28.37
C MET A 515 1.58 -12.11 -27.81
N ALA A 516 2.58 -12.52 -28.58
CA ALA A 516 3.46 -13.63 -28.22
C ALA A 516 4.23 -13.30 -26.93
N THR A 517 4.34 -14.26 -26.01
CA THR A 517 4.98 -14.07 -24.70
C THR A 517 6.38 -14.65 -24.65
N ARG A 518 7.23 -14.05 -23.81
CA ARG A 518 8.56 -14.57 -23.44
C ARG A 518 8.80 -14.41 -21.94
N ILE A 519 9.56 -15.32 -21.33
CA ILE A 519 9.90 -15.28 -19.91
C ILE A 519 11.33 -14.78 -19.69
N ARG A 520 11.52 -13.98 -18.64
CA ARG A 520 12.82 -13.68 -18.04
C ARG A 520 12.83 -14.07 -16.56
N VAL A 521 14.03 -14.28 -16.04
CA VAL A 521 14.30 -14.37 -14.61
C VAL A 521 15.36 -13.33 -14.26
N LYS A 522 15.20 -12.64 -13.12
CA LYS A 522 16.23 -11.81 -12.50
C LYS A 522 16.52 -12.28 -11.08
N CYS A 523 17.73 -12.01 -10.58
CA CYS A 523 18.07 -12.11 -9.17
C CYS A 523 18.50 -10.75 -8.61
N TRP A 524 18.34 -10.58 -7.29
CA TRP A 524 18.90 -9.44 -6.56
C TRP A 524 20.37 -9.69 -6.21
N ASP A 525 21.28 -8.85 -6.69
CA ASP A 525 22.73 -8.97 -6.38
C ASP A 525 23.17 -8.25 -5.10
N GLY A 526 22.23 -7.64 -4.37
CA GLY A 526 22.50 -6.75 -3.24
C GLY A 526 22.38 -5.26 -3.59
N THR A 527 22.49 -4.90 -4.87
CA THR A 527 22.50 -3.52 -5.39
C THR A 527 21.58 -3.28 -6.58
N ALA A 528 21.32 -4.30 -7.41
CA ALA A 528 20.48 -4.22 -8.59
C ALA A 528 19.92 -5.60 -9.00
N TRP A 529 18.85 -5.58 -9.80
CA TRP A 529 18.27 -6.75 -10.44
C TRP A 529 19.05 -7.18 -11.70
N ARG A 530 19.66 -8.36 -11.69
CA ARG A 530 20.45 -8.93 -12.79
C ARG A 530 19.70 -10.05 -13.50
N GLN A 531 19.72 -10.12 -14.83
CA GLN A 531 19.12 -11.24 -15.55
C GLN A 531 19.89 -12.55 -15.28
N VAL A 532 19.14 -13.63 -15.08
CA VAL A 532 19.62 -14.99 -14.83
C VAL A 532 19.19 -15.90 -15.98
N GLY A 533 20.16 -16.52 -16.65
CA GLY A 533 19.93 -17.34 -17.84
C GLY A 533 19.52 -16.55 -19.09
N GLN A 534 19.28 -17.28 -20.18
CA GLN A 534 18.69 -16.71 -21.40
C GLN A 534 17.21 -16.39 -21.22
N THR A 535 16.71 -15.46 -22.02
CA THR A 535 15.27 -15.25 -22.24
C THR A 535 14.67 -16.49 -22.92
N ILE A 536 13.42 -16.85 -22.57
CA ILE A 536 12.72 -18.01 -23.14
C ILE A 536 11.49 -17.52 -23.90
N ASP A 537 11.53 -17.55 -25.23
CA ASP A 537 10.42 -17.12 -26.09
C ASP A 537 9.36 -18.21 -26.29
N ASN A 538 8.12 -17.81 -26.58
CA ASN A 538 6.94 -18.69 -26.68
C ASN A 538 6.66 -19.49 -25.39
N ALA A 539 6.92 -18.83 -24.26
CA ALA A 539 6.72 -19.34 -22.92
C ALA A 539 5.84 -18.37 -22.11
N ARG A 540 5.03 -18.92 -21.22
CA ARG A 540 4.03 -18.19 -20.44
C ARG A 540 3.89 -18.77 -19.03
N MET A 541 3.32 -18.01 -18.10
CA MET A 541 3.03 -18.44 -16.73
C MET A 541 4.28 -18.99 -16.00
N PRO A 542 5.28 -18.13 -15.69
CA PRO A 542 6.47 -18.55 -14.97
C PRO A 542 6.15 -18.97 -13.52
N ALA A 543 6.85 -19.99 -13.02
CA ALA A 543 7.10 -20.14 -11.58
C ALA A 543 8.56 -20.51 -11.32
N VAL A 544 9.14 -20.06 -10.20
CA VAL A 544 10.57 -20.16 -9.87
C VAL A 544 10.77 -20.69 -8.45
N ALA A 545 11.78 -21.56 -8.27
CA ALA A 545 12.11 -22.14 -6.96
C ALA A 545 13.59 -22.46 -6.84
N VAL A 546 14.06 -22.63 -5.60
CA VAL A 546 15.40 -23.14 -5.28
C VAL A 546 15.28 -24.47 -4.55
N CYS A 547 15.99 -25.49 -5.01
CA CYS A 547 16.01 -26.83 -4.41
C CYS A 547 17.44 -27.39 -4.44
N GLY A 548 17.98 -27.81 -3.30
CA GLY A 548 19.36 -28.28 -3.17
C GLY A 548 20.42 -27.24 -3.53
N GLY A 549 20.11 -25.94 -3.36
CA GLY A 549 20.98 -24.83 -3.79
C GLY A 549 20.97 -24.55 -5.31
N GLU A 550 20.10 -25.21 -6.08
CA GLU A 550 19.98 -25.00 -7.53
C GLU A 550 18.65 -24.33 -7.89
N VAL A 551 18.68 -23.42 -8.86
CA VAL A 551 17.50 -22.67 -9.32
C VAL A 551 16.76 -23.43 -10.40
N TYR A 552 15.44 -23.57 -10.24
CA TYR A 552 14.52 -24.20 -11.18
C TYR A 552 13.47 -23.18 -11.65
N LEU A 553 13.07 -23.32 -12.91
CA LEU A 553 12.06 -22.50 -13.59
C LEU A 553 11.05 -23.43 -14.26
N SER A 554 9.76 -23.24 -14.02
CA SER A 554 8.68 -23.89 -14.77
C SER A 554 7.92 -22.87 -15.61
N TYR A 555 7.39 -23.32 -16.74
CA TYR A 555 6.54 -22.52 -17.62
C TYR A 555 5.63 -23.40 -18.47
N CYS A 556 4.52 -22.83 -18.92
CA CYS A 556 3.67 -23.39 -19.96
C CYS A 556 4.17 -22.91 -21.33
N LYS A 557 4.02 -23.74 -22.37
CA LYS A 557 4.24 -23.27 -23.76
C LYS A 557 3.09 -22.34 -24.18
N SER A 558 3.36 -21.32 -24.99
CA SER A 558 2.32 -20.39 -25.46
C SER A 558 1.26 -21.06 -26.36
N SER A 559 1.51 -22.28 -26.87
CA SER A 559 0.51 -23.10 -27.56
C SER A 559 -0.54 -23.73 -26.64
N GLN A 560 -0.43 -23.55 -25.32
CA GLN A 560 -1.25 -24.20 -24.28
C GLN A 560 -1.08 -25.73 -24.16
N ASP A 561 -0.12 -26.31 -24.87
CA ASP A 561 0.20 -27.75 -24.83
C ASP A 561 1.51 -28.03 -24.07
N GLY A 562 1.38 -28.40 -22.81
CA GLY A 562 2.48 -28.91 -21.97
C GLY A 562 3.20 -27.89 -21.09
N VAL A 563 3.68 -28.43 -19.96
CA VAL A 563 4.49 -27.74 -18.95
C VAL A 563 5.94 -28.19 -19.10
N VAL A 564 6.88 -27.25 -19.00
CA VAL A 564 8.32 -27.50 -19.12
C VAL A 564 9.02 -27.13 -17.80
N TYR A 565 9.98 -27.94 -17.38
CA TYR A 565 10.81 -27.72 -16.19
C TYR A 565 12.26 -27.55 -16.61
N CYS A 566 12.82 -26.39 -16.32
CA CYS A 566 14.22 -26.04 -16.55
C CYS A 566 14.98 -25.92 -15.22
N LYS A 567 16.28 -26.20 -15.30
CA LYS A 567 17.29 -25.97 -14.25
C LYS A 567 18.32 -24.97 -14.76
N LEU A 568 18.83 -24.12 -13.89
CA LEU A 568 19.95 -23.22 -14.20
C LEU A 568 21.28 -23.99 -14.16
N GLY A 569 22.04 -23.93 -15.26
CA GLY A 569 23.42 -24.40 -15.34
C GLY A 569 24.35 -23.24 -15.73
N GLY A 570 25.14 -22.72 -14.80
CA GLY A 570 25.94 -21.51 -15.04
C GLY A 570 25.03 -20.31 -15.33
N ASN A 571 25.01 -19.83 -16.57
CA ASN A 571 24.08 -18.80 -17.04
C ASN A 571 23.21 -19.26 -18.22
N THR A 572 22.82 -20.53 -18.26
CA THR A 572 21.85 -21.07 -19.22
C THR A 572 20.78 -21.93 -18.53
N TRP A 573 19.54 -21.81 -18.98
CA TRP A 573 18.45 -22.73 -18.63
C TRP A 573 18.55 -23.98 -19.49
N ALA A 574 18.63 -25.15 -18.83
CA ALA A 574 18.56 -26.46 -19.47
C ALA A 574 17.26 -27.17 -19.06
N GLN A 575 16.50 -27.69 -20.02
CA GLN A 575 15.31 -28.50 -19.74
C GLN A 575 15.73 -29.80 -19.03
N VAL A 576 15.12 -30.07 -17.86
CA VAL A 576 15.34 -31.30 -17.09
C VAL A 576 14.14 -32.25 -17.15
N ALA A 577 12.93 -31.70 -17.32
CA ALA A 577 11.72 -32.49 -17.54
C ALA A 577 10.65 -31.71 -18.31
N SER A 578 9.61 -32.40 -18.77
CA SER A 578 8.41 -31.79 -19.35
C SER A 578 7.23 -32.76 -19.29
N TYR A 579 6.02 -32.24 -19.08
CA TYR A 579 4.78 -33.01 -19.10
C TYR A 579 3.90 -32.56 -20.27
N ALA A 580 3.32 -33.51 -21.01
CA ALA A 580 2.37 -33.22 -22.08
C ALA A 580 0.98 -32.98 -21.46
N SER A 581 0.55 -31.72 -21.45
CA SER A 581 -0.62 -31.24 -20.70
C SER A 581 -1.60 -30.54 -21.63
N GLN A 582 -2.91 -30.65 -21.37
CA GLN A 582 -3.97 -29.98 -22.12
C GLN A 582 -4.49 -28.75 -21.37
N GLN A 583 -4.14 -27.55 -21.85
CA GLN A 583 -4.56 -26.27 -21.25
C GLN A 583 -4.27 -26.17 -19.74
N PRO A 584 -2.99 -26.25 -19.31
CA PRO A 584 -2.61 -26.05 -17.92
C PRO A 584 -3.00 -24.64 -17.45
N LYS A 585 -3.75 -24.53 -16.35
CA LYS A 585 -4.31 -23.26 -15.85
C LYS A 585 -3.40 -22.50 -14.87
N SER A 586 -2.47 -23.20 -14.22
CA SER A 586 -1.44 -22.63 -13.35
C SER A 586 -0.29 -23.62 -13.18
N THR A 587 0.91 -23.14 -12.82
CA THR A 587 2.06 -23.98 -12.45
C THR A 587 2.62 -23.52 -11.12
N GLN A 588 2.87 -24.45 -10.20
CA GLN A 588 3.54 -24.17 -8.93
C GLN A 588 4.60 -25.24 -8.63
N PHE A 589 5.62 -24.86 -7.88
CA PHE A 589 6.61 -25.79 -7.34
C PHE A 589 6.27 -26.17 -5.89
N VAL A 590 6.48 -27.44 -5.54
CA VAL A 590 6.51 -27.92 -4.16
C VAL A 590 7.93 -28.41 -3.88
N VAL A 591 8.62 -27.80 -2.92
CA VAL A 591 9.99 -28.16 -2.51
C VAL A 591 9.96 -28.76 -1.11
N ASP A 592 10.68 -29.88 -0.91
CA ASP A 592 10.79 -30.56 0.38
C ASP A 592 12.20 -31.15 0.53
N GLY A 593 13.11 -30.34 1.06
CA GLY A 593 14.55 -30.61 1.05
C GLY A 593 15.10 -30.66 -0.37
N ASP A 594 15.80 -31.75 -0.71
CA ASP A 594 16.33 -32.00 -2.06
C ASP A 594 15.29 -32.50 -3.07
N HIS A 595 14.01 -32.65 -2.68
CA HIS A 595 12.94 -33.00 -3.60
C HIS A 595 12.24 -31.74 -4.14
N ILE A 596 11.95 -31.75 -5.44
CA ILE A 596 11.19 -30.69 -6.12
C ILE A 596 10.16 -31.34 -7.05
N TYR A 597 8.91 -30.93 -6.87
CA TYR A 597 7.76 -31.41 -7.64
C TYR A 597 7.11 -30.23 -8.35
N GLY A 598 6.62 -30.46 -9.57
CA GLY A 598 5.72 -29.54 -10.25
C GLY A 598 4.28 -29.95 -9.99
N ALA A 599 3.41 -29.00 -9.67
CA ALA A 599 1.97 -29.22 -9.58
C ALA A 599 1.22 -28.23 -10.49
N PHE A 600 0.19 -28.71 -11.15
CA PHE A 600 -0.66 -27.94 -12.05
C PHE A 600 -2.05 -28.56 -12.18
N GLN A 601 -3.02 -27.75 -12.60
CA GLN A 601 -4.35 -28.20 -12.99
C GLN A 601 -4.48 -28.09 -14.50
N GLU A 602 -5.08 -29.10 -15.15
CA GLU A 602 -5.30 -29.13 -16.59
C GLU A 602 -6.72 -29.61 -16.95
N THR A 603 -7.15 -29.34 -18.19
CA THR A 603 -8.44 -29.79 -18.72
C THR A 603 -8.43 -31.31 -18.93
N TYR A 604 -9.46 -32.01 -18.43
CA TYR A 604 -9.55 -33.47 -18.55
C TYR A 604 -11.00 -33.95 -18.50
N GLY A 605 -11.42 -34.78 -19.46
CA GLY A 605 -12.69 -35.51 -19.42
C GLY A 605 -13.96 -34.65 -19.39
N GLY A 606 -13.90 -33.38 -19.82
CA GLY A 606 -15.01 -32.42 -19.70
C GLY A 606 -15.02 -31.61 -18.39
N GLY A 607 -14.06 -31.86 -17.50
CA GLY A 607 -13.76 -31.06 -16.32
C GLY A 607 -12.26 -30.79 -16.21
N VAL A 608 -11.70 -30.94 -15.02
CA VAL A 608 -10.26 -30.76 -14.76
C VAL A 608 -9.67 -31.94 -13.97
N ARG A 609 -8.34 -32.06 -13.99
CA ARG A 609 -7.58 -32.88 -13.05
C ARG A 609 -6.38 -32.15 -12.48
N LEU A 610 -5.98 -32.54 -11.28
CA LEU A 610 -4.73 -32.13 -10.65
C LEU A 610 -3.63 -33.13 -11.01
N VAL A 611 -2.48 -32.63 -11.44
CA VAL A 611 -1.26 -33.43 -11.66
C VAL A 611 -0.18 -32.99 -10.67
N ILE A 612 0.48 -33.96 -10.05
CA ILE A 612 1.72 -33.77 -9.30
C ILE A 612 2.81 -34.59 -10.01
N TYR A 613 3.95 -33.97 -10.31
CA TYR A 613 5.04 -34.56 -11.09
C TYR A 613 6.40 -34.41 -10.37
N ASP A 614 7.09 -35.52 -10.15
CA ASP A 614 8.44 -35.61 -9.59
C ASP A 614 9.46 -35.26 -10.68
N ILE A 615 10.05 -34.07 -10.58
CA ILE A 615 10.91 -33.50 -11.63
C ILE A 615 12.27 -34.20 -11.66
N LYS A 616 12.82 -34.57 -10.50
CA LYS A 616 14.12 -35.26 -10.40
C LYS A 616 13.99 -36.76 -10.72
N GLY A 617 12.86 -37.38 -10.39
CA GLY A 617 12.51 -38.76 -10.77
C GLY A 617 11.83 -38.90 -12.14
N ALA A 618 11.59 -37.79 -12.84
CA ALA A 618 10.94 -37.70 -14.16
C ALA A 618 9.62 -38.49 -14.31
N ARG A 619 8.76 -38.47 -13.28
CA ARG A 619 7.56 -39.33 -13.19
C ARG A 619 6.35 -38.64 -12.57
N THR A 620 5.15 -39.04 -12.99
CA THR A 620 3.90 -38.64 -12.33
C THR A 620 3.82 -39.24 -10.92
N VAL A 621 3.44 -38.43 -9.94
CA VAL A 621 3.20 -38.83 -8.54
C VAL A 621 1.72 -39.17 -8.32
N THR A 622 0.82 -38.38 -8.93
CA THR A 622 -0.62 -38.65 -9.09
C THR A 622 -1.18 -37.77 -10.20
N GLN A 623 -2.21 -38.25 -10.87
CA GLN A 623 -3.01 -37.52 -11.88
C GLN A 623 -4.50 -37.89 -11.80
N ASP A 624 -4.91 -38.41 -10.63
CA ASP A 624 -6.10 -39.25 -10.45
C ASP A 624 -7.23 -38.49 -9.75
N LEU A 625 -6.93 -37.31 -9.20
CA LEU A 625 -7.90 -36.40 -8.62
C LEU A 625 -8.54 -35.54 -9.71
N THR A 626 -9.68 -36.02 -10.21
CA THR A 626 -10.52 -35.36 -11.22
C THR A 626 -11.75 -34.69 -10.60
N THR A 627 -12.25 -33.62 -11.20
CA THR A 627 -13.59 -33.07 -10.90
C THR A 627 -14.23 -32.47 -12.16
N SER A 628 -15.55 -32.37 -12.20
CA SER A 628 -16.30 -31.68 -13.27
C SER A 628 -16.29 -30.15 -13.15
N MET A 629 -15.77 -29.64 -12.03
CA MET A 629 -15.65 -28.21 -11.70
C MET A 629 -14.20 -27.73 -11.84
N ASP A 630 -13.83 -26.60 -11.23
CA ASP A 630 -12.43 -26.18 -11.04
C ASP A 630 -12.00 -26.40 -9.57
N PHE A 631 -10.70 -26.59 -9.28
CA PHE A 631 -10.22 -26.68 -7.89
C PHE A 631 -10.03 -25.31 -7.20
N GLY A 632 -10.36 -24.20 -7.89
CA GLY A 632 -10.50 -22.88 -7.30
C GLY A 632 -9.15 -22.26 -6.91
N ASN A 633 -8.18 -22.30 -7.83
CA ASN A 633 -6.77 -21.94 -7.57
C ASN A 633 -6.19 -22.73 -6.38
N PRO A 634 -5.93 -24.04 -6.55
CA PRO A 634 -5.41 -24.88 -5.49
C PRO A 634 -3.95 -24.53 -5.14
N ALA A 635 -3.62 -24.61 -3.85
CA ALA A 635 -2.25 -24.42 -3.34
C ALA A 635 -1.77 -25.67 -2.61
N LEU A 636 -0.49 -26.05 -2.77
CA LEU A 636 0.07 -27.31 -2.28
C LEU A 636 1.37 -27.16 -1.47
N VAL A 637 1.54 -27.99 -0.43
CA VAL A 637 2.84 -28.30 0.21
C VAL A 637 2.99 -29.80 0.46
N LYS A 638 4.21 -30.27 0.72
CA LYS A 638 4.50 -31.65 1.14
C LYS A 638 4.96 -31.69 2.60
N SER A 639 4.44 -32.61 3.41
CA SER A 639 4.93 -32.88 4.77
C SER A 639 4.90 -34.37 5.07
N GLY A 640 6.03 -34.91 5.57
CA GLY A 640 6.23 -36.36 5.63
C GLY A 640 6.05 -37.00 4.24
N ASP A 641 5.42 -38.17 4.18
CA ASP A 641 5.09 -38.88 2.95
C ASP A 641 3.73 -38.49 2.36
N SER A 642 3.24 -37.28 2.68
CA SER A 642 1.94 -36.75 2.23
C SER A 642 2.10 -35.38 1.54
N PHE A 643 1.33 -35.15 0.48
CA PHE A 643 1.03 -33.80 -0.02
C PHE A 643 -0.28 -33.31 0.60
N TYR A 644 -0.34 -32.04 0.96
CA TYR A 644 -1.53 -31.36 1.44
C TYR A 644 -1.88 -30.24 0.46
N MET A 645 -3.12 -30.24 -0.01
CA MET A 645 -3.68 -29.26 -0.93
C MET A 645 -4.85 -28.53 -0.28
N ALA A 646 -4.83 -27.20 -0.32
CA ALA A 646 -6.02 -26.37 -0.06
C ALA A 646 -6.73 -26.10 -1.40
N CYS A 647 -8.03 -26.39 -1.48
CA CYS A 647 -8.84 -26.30 -2.70
C CYS A 647 -10.35 -26.19 -2.38
N ALA A 648 -11.15 -25.81 -3.38
CA ALA A 648 -12.61 -26.01 -3.35
C ALA A 648 -13.10 -26.38 -4.75
N GLU A 649 -14.21 -27.13 -4.85
CA GLU A 649 -14.80 -27.47 -6.15
C GLU A 649 -15.69 -26.32 -6.64
N PHE A 650 -15.06 -25.32 -7.23
CA PHE A 650 -15.65 -24.02 -7.55
C PHE A 650 -16.62 -24.12 -8.74
N PRO A 651 -17.86 -23.58 -8.65
CA PRO A 651 -18.32 -22.56 -7.71
C PRO A 651 -19.24 -23.03 -6.56
N SER A 652 -19.42 -24.34 -6.32
CA SER A 652 -20.46 -24.84 -5.40
C SER A 652 -20.03 -25.84 -4.32
N GLY A 653 -18.82 -26.38 -4.42
CA GLY A 653 -18.26 -27.31 -3.44
C GLY A 653 -17.59 -26.61 -2.26
N SER A 654 -17.55 -27.29 -1.11
CA SER A 654 -16.96 -26.75 0.10
C SER A 654 -15.44 -26.62 0.03
N SER A 655 -14.93 -25.62 0.73
CA SER A 655 -13.50 -25.43 1.02
C SER A 655 -12.91 -26.64 1.77
N GLN A 656 -11.88 -27.26 1.20
CA GLN A 656 -11.33 -28.51 1.68
C GLN A 656 -9.81 -28.49 1.72
N ILE A 657 -9.27 -29.25 2.68
CA ILE A 657 -7.86 -29.60 2.74
C ILE A 657 -7.77 -31.10 2.42
N ARG A 658 -7.21 -31.41 1.25
CA ARG A 658 -7.05 -32.77 0.73
C ARG A 658 -5.62 -33.25 0.92
N GLU A 659 -5.47 -34.44 1.46
CA GLU A 659 -4.20 -35.14 1.60
C GLU A 659 -4.05 -36.19 0.49
N TYR A 660 -2.91 -36.23 -0.19
CA TYR A 660 -2.46 -37.38 -0.97
C TYR A 660 -1.34 -38.08 -0.21
N ASN A 661 -1.58 -39.32 0.21
CA ASN A 661 -0.56 -40.12 0.87
C ASN A 661 0.22 -40.95 -0.15
N MET A 662 1.54 -40.75 -0.23
CA MET A 662 2.41 -41.37 -1.23
C MET A 662 2.61 -42.88 -1.02
N ALA A 663 2.38 -43.40 0.20
CA ALA A 663 2.55 -44.82 0.52
C ALA A 663 1.31 -45.65 0.16
N THR A 664 0.11 -45.05 0.18
CA THR A 664 -1.14 -45.73 -0.23
C THR A 664 -1.59 -45.38 -1.66
N GLY A 665 -1.11 -44.28 -2.24
CA GLY A 665 -1.58 -43.78 -3.53
C GLY A 665 -3.04 -43.33 -3.48
N GLN A 666 -3.49 -42.78 -2.36
CA GLN A 666 -4.88 -42.38 -2.13
C GLN A 666 -5.00 -40.91 -1.74
N TRP A 667 -6.04 -40.27 -2.29
CA TRP A 667 -6.52 -38.96 -1.87
C TRP A 667 -7.60 -39.09 -0.79
N ARG A 668 -7.58 -38.21 0.22
CA ARG A 668 -8.68 -38.05 1.20
C ARG A 668 -8.81 -36.60 1.66
N THR A 669 -10.02 -36.16 1.98
CA THR A 669 -10.23 -34.88 2.69
C THR A 669 -9.88 -35.07 4.16
N VAL A 670 -8.90 -34.32 4.67
CA VAL A 670 -8.48 -34.35 6.08
C VAL A 670 -9.10 -33.22 6.91
N TYR A 671 -9.56 -32.16 6.26
CA TYR A 671 -10.35 -31.09 6.88
C TYR A 671 -11.28 -30.43 5.87
N THR A 672 -12.41 -29.92 6.35
CA THR A 672 -13.35 -29.10 5.58
C THR A 672 -13.54 -27.80 6.34
N VAL A 673 -13.31 -26.66 5.70
CA VAL A 673 -13.48 -25.34 6.31
C VAL A 673 -14.96 -24.95 6.22
N SER A 674 -15.65 -24.96 7.37
CA SER A 674 -17.10 -24.78 7.46
C SER A 674 -17.58 -23.47 6.82
N GLY A 675 -18.79 -23.51 6.24
CA GLY A 675 -19.52 -22.31 5.82
C GLY A 675 -18.96 -21.55 4.61
N THR A 676 -18.06 -22.16 3.82
CA THR A 676 -17.42 -21.49 2.67
C THR A 676 -17.35 -22.37 1.43
N PHE A 677 -17.50 -21.72 0.26
CA PHE A 677 -16.90 -22.13 -1.01
C PHE A 677 -15.95 -21.00 -1.46
N THR A 678 -14.84 -21.36 -2.10
CA THR A 678 -13.68 -20.45 -2.25
C THR A 678 -13.03 -20.56 -3.62
N ASN A 679 -12.33 -19.51 -4.04
CA ASN A 679 -11.63 -19.42 -5.34
C ASN A 679 -10.17 -18.93 -5.21
N THR A 680 -9.70 -18.71 -3.98
CA THR A 680 -8.31 -18.38 -3.69
C THR A 680 -7.86 -19.10 -2.41
N HIS A 681 -6.70 -19.74 -2.50
CA HIS A 681 -6.12 -20.55 -1.44
C HIS A 681 -4.63 -20.22 -1.28
N GLN A 682 -4.11 -20.33 -0.06
CA GLN A 682 -2.67 -20.40 0.23
C GLN A 682 -2.44 -21.51 1.25
N ILE A 683 -1.31 -22.22 1.15
CA ILE A 683 -0.87 -23.15 2.20
C ILE A 683 0.64 -23.04 2.41
N VAL A 684 1.06 -22.95 3.67
CA VAL A 684 2.45 -22.77 4.09
C VAL A 684 2.78 -23.74 5.21
N LYS A 685 4.00 -24.30 5.19
CA LYS A 685 4.50 -25.29 6.16
C LYS A 685 5.62 -24.68 6.99
N GLN A 686 5.54 -24.78 8.32
CA GLN A 686 6.66 -24.49 9.20
C GLN A 686 6.84 -25.61 10.24
N GLY A 687 7.92 -26.38 10.11
CA GLY A 687 8.10 -27.63 10.87
C GLY A 687 7.00 -28.65 10.51
N GLN A 688 6.24 -29.08 11.52
CA GLN A 688 5.06 -29.94 11.35
C GLN A 688 3.74 -29.16 11.21
N LYS A 689 3.74 -27.83 11.40
CA LYS A 689 2.53 -27.02 11.30
C LYS A 689 2.23 -26.67 9.87
N LEU A 690 0.93 -26.73 9.52
CA LEU A 690 0.40 -26.29 8.24
C LEU A 690 -0.55 -25.12 8.51
N TYR A 691 -0.37 -24.04 7.77
CA TYR A 691 -1.20 -22.85 7.82
C TYR A 691 -1.89 -22.71 6.46
N VAL A 692 -3.20 -22.52 6.45
CA VAL A 692 -4.04 -22.47 5.25
C VAL A 692 -4.91 -21.23 5.28
N PHE A 693 -4.89 -20.48 4.18
CA PHE A 693 -5.90 -19.48 3.87
C PHE A 693 -6.86 -20.06 2.82
N ALA A 694 -8.17 -19.80 3.00
CA ALA A 694 -9.18 -20.05 1.99
C ALA A 694 -10.15 -18.85 1.96
N GLY A 695 -10.43 -18.32 0.77
CA GLY A 695 -11.31 -17.16 0.62
C GLY A 695 -12.02 -17.09 -0.73
N TYR A 696 -13.08 -16.30 -0.78
CA TYR A 696 -13.75 -15.94 -2.03
C TYR A 696 -13.42 -14.49 -2.40
N SER A 697 -12.66 -14.35 -3.49
CA SER A 697 -12.32 -13.09 -4.13
C SER A 697 -13.47 -12.63 -5.06
N VAL A 698 -13.62 -11.30 -5.17
CA VAL A 698 -14.56 -10.53 -6.01
C VAL A 698 -15.94 -10.16 -5.42
N TYR A 699 -16.61 -10.92 -4.54
CA TYR A 699 -17.90 -10.47 -3.94
C TYR A 699 -18.07 -10.81 -2.45
N PRO A 700 -18.62 -9.90 -1.61
CA PRO A 700 -18.72 -10.08 -0.16
C PRO A 700 -19.81 -11.08 0.26
N ASP A 701 -20.91 -11.17 -0.49
CA ASP A 701 -22.14 -11.85 -0.08
C ASP A 701 -22.08 -13.40 -0.18
N LEU A 702 -20.97 -13.94 -0.67
CA LEU A 702 -20.87 -15.34 -1.13
C LEU A 702 -19.82 -16.19 -0.40
N GLY A 703 -18.88 -15.61 0.36
CA GLY A 703 -17.90 -16.43 1.10
C GLY A 703 -16.97 -15.63 2.02
N GLN A 704 -17.08 -15.87 3.32
CA GLN A 704 -16.21 -15.26 4.33
C GLN A 704 -14.81 -15.87 4.30
N ALA A 705 -13.76 -15.05 4.24
CA ALA A 705 -12.37 -15.51 4.32
C ALA A 705 -12.10 -16.26 5.62
N HIS A 706 -11.29 -17.33 5.57
CA HIS A 706 -10.96 -18.18 6.70
C HIS A 706 -9.46 -18.53 6.75
N MET A 707 -8.93 -18.55 7.97
CA MET A 707 -7.66 -19.20 8.29
C MET A 707 -7.94 -20.56 8.92
N ALA A 708 -7.26 -21.60 8.45
CA ALA A 708 -7.23 -22.93 9.04
C ALA A 708 -5.78 -23.33 9.37
N VAL A 709 -5.57 -24.01 10.49
CA VAL A 709 -4.23 -24.38 10.98
C VAL A 709 -4.22 -25.80 11.52
N PHE A 710 -3.23 -26.58 11.08
CA PHE A 710 -2.81 -27.82 11.70
C PHE A 710 -1.70 -27.52 12.71
N ASP A 711 -1.94 -27.82 13.99
CA ASP A 711 -0.97 -27.53 15.07
C ASP A 711 0.14 -28.58 15.20
N GLY A 712 0.01 -29.71 14.48
CA GLY A 712 0.84 -30.92 14.59
C GLY A 712 0.03 -32.16 15.02
N ASN A 713 -1.14 -31.97 15.62
CA ASN A 713 -2.06 -33.01 16.10
C ASN A 713 -3.48 -32.87 15.52
N SER A 714 -3.98 -31.64 15.38
CA SER A 714 -5.38 -31.33 15.11
C SER A 714 -5.53 -30.13 14.16
N TRP A 715 -6.67 -30.10 13.44
CA TRP A 715 -7.06 -28.97 12.60
C TRP A 715 -8.05 -28.06 13.33
N SER A 716 -7.82 -26.75 13.22
CA SER A 716 -8.71 -25.69 13.67
C SER A 716 -8.92 -24.66 12.55
N SER A 717 -10.00 -23.89 12.59
CA SER A 717 -10.19 -22.74 11.68
C SER A 717 -10.98 -21.61 12.31
N SER A 718 -10.80 -20.39 11.80
CA SER A 718 -11.56 -19.20 12.21
C SER A 718 -11.72 -18.22 11.04
N PRO A 719 -12.81 -17.42 11.00
CA PRO A 719 -13.01 -16.42 9.97
C PRO A 719 -12.08 -15.21 10.14
N VAL A 720 -11.54 -14.71 9.03
CA VAL A 720 -10.74 -13.48 8.98
C VAL A 720 -11.70 -12.30 8.79
N VAL A 721 -12.34 -11.87 9.88
CA VAL A 721 -13.44 -10.88 9.86
C VAL A 721 -13.06 -9.50 9.27
N SER A 722 -11.77 -9.19 9.17
CA SER A 722 -11.23 -7.98 8.54
C SER A 722 -11.16 -8.04 7.00
N MET A 723 -11.39 -9.19 6.37
CA MET A 723 -11.32 -9.39 4.92
C MET A 723 -12.72 -9.65 4.35
N GLN A 724 -13.30 -8.64 3.66
CA GLN A 724 -14.64 -8.74 3.05
C GLN A 724 -14.63 -8.60 1.52
N GLN A 725 -13.84 -7.68 0.96
CA GLN A 725 -13.62 -7.58 -0.49
C GLN A 725 -12.12 -7.53 -0.77
N PHE A 726 -11.57 -8.61 -1.32
CA PHE A 726 -10.12 -8.76 -1.47
C PHE A 726 -9.72 -9.52 -2.74
N ASN A 727 -8.53 -9.19 -3.24
CA ASN A 727 -7.84 -9.87 -4.35
C ASN A 727 -6.36 -10.12 -3.97
N TRP A 728 -5.65 -10.87 -4.82
CA TRP A 728 -4.18 -11.08 -4.76
C TRP A 728 -3.65 -11.41 -3.36
N VAL A 729 -4.19 -12.47 -2.76
CA VAL A 729 -3.79 -12.94 -1.44
C VAL A 729 -2.50 -13.76 -1.52
N SER A 730 -1.55 -13.47 -0.64
CA SER A 730 -0.31 -14.23 -0.49
C SER A 730 0.08 -14.38 0.97
N MET A 731 0.58 -15.56 1.36
CA MET A 731 0.88 -15.90 2.76
C MET A 731 2.30 -16.44 2.91
N ASP A 732 2.95 -16.09 4.02
CA ASP A 732 4.17 -16.75 4.50
C ASP A 732 4.20 -16.80 6.04
N VAL A 733 5.09 -17.58 6.63
CA VAL A 733 5.18 -17.79 8.08
C VAL A 733 6.62 -17.60 8.56
N VAL A 734 6.84 -16.62 9.44
CA VAL A 734 8.17 -16.28 9.98
C VAL A 734 8.13 -16.39 11.50
N ASP A 735 9.03 -17.19 12.08
CA ASP A 735 9.13 -17.45 13.53
C ASP A 735 7.78 -17.75 14.21
N GLY A 736 7.00 -18.67 13.63
CA GLY A 736 5.67 -19.09 14.10
C GLY A 736 4.51 -18.14 13.81
N GLN A 737 4.78 -16.89 13.40
CA GLN A 737 3.78 -15.88 13.05
C GLN A 737 3.37 -16.00 11.58
N VAL A 738 2.06 -16.02 11.33
CA VAL A 738 1.48 -15.90 9.98
C VAL A 738 1.55 -14.46 9.54
N TYR A 739 1.96 -14.25 8.29
CA TYR A 739 1.88 -12.99 7.59
C TYR A 739 1.01 -13.19 6.34
N LEU A 740 -0.12 -12.47 6.28
CA LEU A 740 -1.12 -12.61 5.21
C LEU A 740 -1.26 -11.27 4.50
N ALA A 741 -0.67 -11.16 3.31
CA ALA A 741 -0.77 -10.00 2.45
C ALA A 741 -1.98 -10.15 1.52
N TYR A 742 -2.77 -9.09 1.34
CA TYR A 742 -3.88 -9.05 0.40
C TYR A 742 -4.10 -7.64 -0.13
N TYR A 743 -4.75 -7.51 -1.28
CA TYR A 743 -5.27 -6.23 -1.75
C TYR A 743 -6.72 -6.09 -1.33
N ASP A 744 -7.03 -5.03 -0.59
CA ASP A 744 -8.37 -4.63 -0.18
C ASP A 744 -9.02 -3.82 -1.30
N ILE A 745 -10.15 -4.29 -1.82
CA ILE A 745 -10.84 -3.69 -2.96
C ILE A 745 -11.60 -2.42 -2.52
N SER A 746 -12.15 -2.41 -1.30
CA SER A 746 -12.88 -1.28 -0.73
C SER A 746 -11.94 -0.10 -0.48
N ASP A 747 -10.82 -0.36 0.21
CA ASP A 747 -9.84 0.67 0.56
C ASP A 747 -8.85 0.97 -0.58
N ARG A 748 -8.86 0.17 -1.66
CA ARG A 748 -7.93 0.22 -2.81
C ARG A 748 -6.44 0.16 -2.41
N LYS A 749 -6.13 -0.61 -1.36
CA LYS A 749 -4.82 -0.69 -0.70
C LYS A 749 -4.36 -2.14 -0.48
N ALA A 750 -3.06 -2.37 -0.58
CA ALA A 750 -2.43 -3.61 -0.13
C ALA A 750 -2.19 -3.59 1.40
N LYS A 751 -2.84 -4.52 2.10
CA LYS A 751 -2.76 -4.72 3.55
C LYS A 751 -1.97 -5.98 3.90
N LEU A 752 -1.26 -5.93 5.01
CA LEU A 752 -0.59 -7.07 5.64
C LEU A 752 -1.21 -7.30 7.02
N LEU A 753 -1.77 -8.50 7.23
CA LEU A 753 -2.14 -8.97 8.56
C LEU A 753 -1.01 -9.81 9.17
N GLN A 754 -0.91 -9.81 10.49
CA GLN A 754 -0.01 -10.64 11.29
C GLN A 754 -0.81 -11.39 12.36
N GLY A 755 -0.41 -12.62 12.71
CA GLY A 755 -0.84 -13.23 13.97
C GLY A 755 -0.50 -14.71 14.17
N THR A 756 -0.85 -15.23 15.33
CA THR A 756 -0.61 -16.62 15.72
C THR A 756 -1.81 -17.51 15.40
N GLY A 757 -1.56 -18.58 14.65
CA GLY A 757 -2.59 -19.57 14.33
C GLY A 757 -3.67 -19.00 13.40
N THR A 758 -4.91 -18.92 13.88
CA THR A 758 -6.08 -18.46 13.10
C THR A 758 -6.50 -17.02 13.38
N VAL A 759 -5.91 -16.35 14.38
CA VAL A 759 -6.25 -14.97 14.77
C VAL A 759 -5.25 -14.01 14.13
N LEU A 760 -5.74 -13.16 13.23
CA LEU A 760 -4.93 -12.18 12.50
C LEU A 760 -5.41 -10.75 12.78
N GLN A 761 -4.47 -9.81 12.91
CA GLN A 761 -4.72 -8.37 13.09
C GLN A 761 -3.96 -7.56 12.03
N LEU A 762 -4.41 -6.33 11.72
CA LEU A 762 -3.69 -5.45 10.80
C LEU A 762 -2.31 -5.09 11.36
N TYR A 763 -1.27 -5.31 10.56
CA TYR A 763 0.12 -4.99 10.91
C TYR A 763 0.65 -3.82 10.08
N ASN A 764 0.21 -3.68 8.81
CA ASN A 764 0.60 -2.57 7.93
C ASN A 764 -0.32 -2.47 6.70
N ASP A 765 -0.50 -1.28 6.14
CA ASP A 765 -1.26 -1.02 4.90
C ASP A 765 -0.46 -0.23 3.83
N MET A 766 0.86 -0.15 3.99
CA MET A 766 1.77 0.69 3.20
C MET A 766 2.58 -0.12 2.16
N LEU A 767 1.93 -1.10 1.55
CA LEU A 767 2.50 -1.95 0.48
C LEU A 767 2.24 -1.41 -0.94
N GLY A 768 1.16 -0.63 -1.14
CA GLY A 768 0.80 -0.02 -2.43
C GLY A 768 -0.71 0.16 -2.61
N THR A 769 -1.09 0.88 -3.66
CA THR A 769 -2.48 1.17 -4.06
C THR A 769 -2.69 0.83 -5.54
N GLY A 770 -3.93 0.50 -5.94
CA GLY A 770 -4.23 0.17 -7.34
C GLY A 770 -3.32 -0.93 -7.91
N LEU A 771 -3.26 -2.08 -7.23
CA LEU A 771 -2.41 -3.20 -7.63
C LEU A 771 -3.16 -4.18 -8.53
N ASP A 772 -2.43 -4.89 -9.39
CA ASP A 772 -2.94 -6.04 -10.17
C ASP A 772 -2.17 -7.35 -9.90
N TYR A 773 -1.18 -7.32 -9.00
CA TYR A 773 -0.49 -8.48 -8.45
C TYR A 773 0.18 -8.14 -7.10
N LEU A 774 0.13 -9.11 -6.17
CA LEU A 774 0.81 -9.09 -4.87
C LEU A 774 1.24 -10.51 -4.51
N LYS A 775 2.53 -10.68 -4.17
CA LYS A 775 3.08 -11.93 -3.60
C LYS A 775 4.13 -11.62 -2.54
N ILE A 776 4.19 -12.44 -1.48
CA ILE A 776 5.22 -12.38 -0.44
C ILE A 776 6.05 -13.67 -0.36
N CYS A 777 7.28 -13.54 0.16
CA CYS A 777 8.13 -14.64 0.62
C CYS A 777 9.13 -14.14 1.68
N SER A 778 9.71 -15.04 2.49
CA SER A 778 10.52 -14.67 3.65
C SER A 778 11.89 -15.36 3.72
N TYR A 779 12.85 -14.67 4.33
CA TYR A 779 14.15 -15.23 4.69
C TYR A 779 14.70 -14.56 5.95
N LYS A 780 15.08 -15.36 6.96
CA LYS A 780 15.72 -14.95 8.22
C LYS A 780 15.15 -13.65 8.80
N GLY A 781 13.85 -13.66 9.12
CA GLY A 781 13.18 -12.53 9.76
C GLY A 781 12.76 -11.38 8.84
N THR A 782 13.11 -11.44 7.55
CA THR A 782 12.75 -10.43 6.54
C THR A 782 11.65 -10.97 5.63
N LEU A 783 10.52 -10.26 5.53
CA LEU A 783 9.58 -10.41 4.43
C LEU A 783 10.07 -9.65 3.21
N TYR A 784 9.80 -10.21 2.04
CA TYR A 784 9.85 -9.55 0.74
C TYR A 784 8.44 -9.55 0.15
N ALA A 785 8.03 -8.43 -0.45
CA ALA A 785 6.74 -8.27 -1.09
C ALA A 785 6.93 -7.74 -2.51
N ALA A 786 6.51 -8.52 -3.50
CA ALA A 786 6.49 -8.10 -4.90
C ALA A 786 5.07 -7.65 -5.28
N THR A 787 4.99 -6.43 -5.82
CA THR A 787 3.75 -5.72 -6.16
C THR A 787 3.83 -5.20 -7.58
N ARG A 788 2.78 -5.41 -8.39
CA ARG A 788 2.62 -4.74 -9.69
C ARG A 788 1.39 -3.84 -9.62
N ALA A 789 1.52 -2.62 -10.13
CA ALA A 789 0.43 -1.64 -10.17
C ALA A 789 -0.36 -1.77 -11.48
N GLU A 790 -1.69 -1.59 -11.38
CA GLU A 790 -2.63 -1.56 -12.51
C GLU A 790 -2.05 -0.81 -13.71
N ASN A 791 -2.13 -1.41 -14.90
CA ASN A 791 -1.70 -0.82 -16.18
C ASN A 791 -0.21 -0.44 -16.32
N THR A 792 0.66 -0.70 -15.32
CA THR A 792 2.08 -0.29 -15.39
C THR A 792 3.01 -1.35 -15.99
N GLY A 793 2.69 -2.64 -15.81
CA GLY A 793 3.61 -3.74 -16.14
C GLY A 793 4.93 -3.73 -15.34
N ASN A 794 5.05 -2.95 -14.26
CA ASN A 794 6.28 -2.82 -13.49
C ASN A 794 6.16 -3.52 -12.13
N LEU A 795 6.89 -4.63 -11.97
CA LEU A 795 6.98 -5.33 -10.70
C LEU A 795 8.01 -4.62 -9.81
N VAL A 796 7.53 -4.03 -8.72
CA VAL A 796 8.36 -3.46 -7.65
C VAL A 796 8.46 -4.49 -6.53
N VAL A 797 9.65 -4.65 -5.95
CA VAL A 797 9.83 -5.51 -4.77
C VAL A 797 10.31 -4.68 -3.60
N ARG A 798 9.65 -4.85 -2.46
CA ARG A 798 9.98 -4.21 -1.19
C ARG A 798 10.38 -5.27 -0.15
N ARG A 799 11.05 -4.86 0.93
CA ARG A 799 11.37 -5.71 2.08
C ARG A 799 10.97 -5.07 3.41
N LYS A 800 10.68 -5.88 4.43
CA LYS A 800 10.45 -5.42 5.81
C LYS A 800 10.93 -6.48 6.79
N ILE A 801 11.69 -6.04 7.80
CA ILE A 801 12.10 -6.91 8.91
C ILE A 801 10.88 -7.06 9.84
N VAL A 802 10.47 -8.30 10.10
CA VAL A 802 9.28 -8.63 10.90
C VAL A 802 9.59 -9.53 12.10
N SER A 803 10.76 -10.16 12.15
CA SER A 803 11.24 -10.88 13.34
C SER A 803 12.76 -10.97 13.41
N SER A 804 13.29 -11.21 14.61
CA SER A 804 14.65 -11.74 14.84
C SER A 804 14.78 -12.23 16.30
N GLY A 805 14.64 -13.53 16.52
CA GLY A 805 14.71 -14.12 17.86
C GLY A 805 16.09 -14.70 18.21
N GLY A 806 16.88 -13.99 19.02
CA GLY A 806 18.05 -14.57 19.72
C GLY A 806 19.42 -13.97 19.35
N THR A 807 20.19 -13.42 20.29
CA THR A 807 19.77 -12.96 21.64
C THR A 807 18.91 -11.72 21.49
N THR A 808 17.61 -11.80 21.81
CA THR A 808 16.81 -10.57 21.94
C THR A 808 17.27 -9.82 23.21
N PRO A 809 17.31 -10.50 24.38
CA PRO A 809 16.12 -11.10 24.96
C PRO A 809 15.00 -10.04 25.03
N PRO A 810 13.71 -10.38 24.95
CA PRO A 810 12.65 -9.39 24.69
C PRO A 810 12.52 -8.08 25.54
N GLU A 811 13.11 -7.83 26.71
CA GLU A 811 13.59 -8.80 27.71
C GLU A 811 12.50 -9.83 27.93
N THR A 812 12.89 -11.10 28.02
CA THR A 812 11.97 -12.24 27.87
C THR A 812 10.68 -12.01 28.63
N GLN A 813 9.58 -11.83 27.89
CA GLN A 813 8.24 -11.92 28.42
C GLN A 813 8.00 -13.40 28.72
N THR A 814 8.68 -13.83 29.78
CA THR A 814 8.70 -15.20 30.27
C THR A 814 7.26 -15.56 30.62
N PRO A 815 6.75 -16.72 30.19
CA PRO A 815 5.37 -17.09 30.45
C PRO A 815 5.04 -17.00 31.95
N ARG A 816 3.98 -16.27 32.25
CA ARG A 816 3.47 -15.96 33.60
C ARG A 816 4.35 -14.99 34.42
N LEU A 817 5.30 -14.30 33.79
CA LEU A 817 6.10 -13.25 34.44
C LEU A 817 5.30 -11.94 34.59
N LEU A 818 4.72 -11.76 35.76
CA LEU A 818 4.17 -10.49 36.20
C LEU A 818 5.31 -9.48 36.43
N THR A 819 5.26 -8.34 35.73
CA THR A 819 6.14 -7.19 35.98
C THR A 819 5.32 -6.01 36.50
N LEU A 820 5.66 -5.49 37.67
CA LEU A 820 5.05 -4.32 38.30
C LEU A 820 6.07 -3.17 38.45
N THR A 821 5.58 -1.93 38.43
CA THR A 821 6.34 -0.73 38.79
C THR A 821 5.52 0.07 39.80
N PRO A 822 5.77 -0.05 41.12
CA PRO A 822 5.04 0.68 42.14
C PRO A 822 5.49 2.15 42.28
N PRO A 823 4.70 3.01 42.93
CA PRO A 823 5.19 4.31 43.39
C PRO A 823 6.25 4.15 44.50
N ALA A 824 7.00 5.22 44.75
CA ALA A 824 8.06 5.24 45.77
C ALA A 824 7.55 4.94 47.18
N GLY A 825 8.36 4.25 48.00
CA GLY A 825 8.02 3.83 49.36
C GLY A 825 7.42 2.41 49.46
N TYR A 826 7.26 1.74 48.32
CA TYR A 826 6.93 0.31 48.24
C TYR A 826 8.21 -0.49 47.96
N GLU A 827 8.96 -0.73 49.04
CA GLU A 827 10.28 -1.37 49.01
C GLU A 827 10.25 -2.86 49.40
N ASP A 828 9.08 -3.37 49.81
CA ASP A 828 8.91 -4.78 50.16
C ASP A 828 8.98 -5.67 48.91
N HIS A 829 9.53 -6.88 49.07
CA HIS A 829 9.73 -7.82 47.98
C HIS A 829 8.59 -8.84 47.84
N THR A 830 7.44 -8.59 48.44
CA THR A 830 6.26 -9.47 48.39
C THR A 830 5.15 -8.85 47.53
N ILE A 831 4.70 -9.60 46.53
CA ILE A 831 3.52 -9.26 45.72
C ILE A 831 2.43 -10.30 46.01
N TYR A 832 1.21 -9.82 46.17
CA TYR A 832 0.04 -10.66 46.41
C TYR A 832 -0.86 -10.71 45.18
N VAL A 833 -0.94 -11.87 44.51
CA VAL A 833 -1.75 -12.08 43.30
C VAL A 833 -3.04 -12.80 43.69
N ASP A 834 -4.19 -12.14 43.49
CA ASP A 834 -5.50 -12.53 44.05
C ASP A 834 -5.46 -12.95 45.53
N GLY A 835 -4.53 -12.36 46.29
CA GLY A 835 -4.29 -12.63 47.71
C GLY A 835 -3.33 -13.79 48.01
N VAL A 836 -2.89 -14.56 47.02
CA VAL A 836 -1.80 -15.55 47.16
C VAL A 836 -0.46 -14.81 47.24
N GLU A 837 0.47 -15.29 48.07
CA GLU A 837 1.74 -14.63 48.37
C GLU A 837 2.87 -15.10 47.43
N HIS A 838 3.56 -14.17 46.78
CA HIS A 838 4.69 -14.44 45.90
C HIS A 838 5.88 -13.52 46.21
N THR A 839 7.10 -14.08 46.23
CA THR A 839 8.34 -13.30 46.37
C THR A 839 8.81 -12.78 45.02
N ALA A 840 9.15 -11.49 44.95
CA ALA A 840 9.51 -10.76 43.75
C ALA A 840 11.01 -10.46 43.66
N GLN A 841 11.53 -10.48 42.44
CA GLN A 841 12.87 -10.01 42.12
C GLN A 841 12.80 -8.53 41.72
N LYS A 842 13.53 -7.66 42.42
CA LYS A 842 13.61 -6.23 42.10
C LYS A 842 14.69 -5.99 41.04
N THR A 843 14.39 -5.16 40.04
CA THR A 843 15.34 -4.76 38.99
C THR A 843 15.07 -3.30 38.63
N GLY A 844 15.95 -2.41 39.10
CA GLY A 844 15.72 -0.96 39.01
C GLY A 844 14.47 -0.54 39.80
N GLY A 845 13.55 0.16 39.14
CA GLY A 845 12.25 0.55 39.70
C GLY A 845 11.13 -0.50 39.57
N SER A 846 11.38 -1.62 38.89
CA SER A 846 10.37 -2.65 38.63
C SER A 846 10.61 -3.93 39.45
N TYR A 847 9.53 -4.66 39.70
CA TYR A 847 9.51 -5.93 40.42
C TYR A 847 8.93 -7.02 39.50
N ARG A 848 9.59 -8.18 39.47
CA ARG A 848 9.27 -9.30 38.57
C ARG A 848 8.95 -10.56 39.39
N VAL A 849 7.85 -11.23 39.04
CA VAL A 849 7.38 -12.48 39.69
C VAL A 849 6.94 -13.45 38.61
N GLU A 850 7.47 -14.67 38.60
CA GLU A 850 6.87 -15.74 37.79
C GLU A 850 5.72 -16.39 38.57
N LEU A 851 4.53 -16.42 37.95
CA LEU A 851 3.31 -16.98 38.51
C LEU A 851 3.13 -18.44 38.06
N PRO A 852 2.43 -19.30 38.83
CA PRO A 852 2.24 -20.70 38.47
C PRO A 852 1.29 -20.89 37.28
N ASP A 853 0.35 -19.97 37.12
CA ASP A 853 -0.73 -20.01 36.12
C ASP A 853 -1.16 -18.58 35.72
N THR A 854 -2.21 -18.49 34.89
CA THR A 854 -2.74 -17.25 34.30
C THR A 854 -4.06 -16.79 34.93
N LEU A 855 -4.46 -17.36 36.07
CA LEU A 855 -5.80 -17.16 36.65
C LEU A 855 -5.91 -15.89 37.49
N GLY A 856 -4.77 -15.34 37.95
CA GLY A 856 -4.71 -14.17 38.82
C GLY A 856 -5.22 -12.90 38.14
N LYS A 857 -6.26 -12.29 38.69
CA LYS A 857 -6.95 -11.11 38.14
C LYS A 857 -6.42 -9.77 38.67
N THR A 858 -5.78 -9.80 39.84
CA THR A 858 -5.27 -8.62 40.56
C THR A 858 -3.89 -8.88 41.13
N ALA A 859 -3.08 -7.84 41.22
CA ALA A 859 -1.88 -7.82 42.04
C ALA A 859 -1.96 -6.69 43.07
N VAL A 860 -1.44 -6.93 44.26
CA VAL A 860 -1.36 -5.96 45.36
C VAL A 860 0.02 -6.00 45.99
N MET A 861 0.61 -4.83 46.25
CA MET A 861 1.85 -4.68 47.03
C MET A 861 1.58 -3.78 48.24
N TYR A 862 2.25 -4.03 49.36
CA TYR A 862 2.08 -3.28 50.61
C TYR A 862 3.36 -2.52 50.97
N SER A 863 3.22 -1.38 51.64
CA SER A 863 4.33 -0.65 52.26
C SER A 863 4.27 -0.79 53.79
N TYR A 864 5.43 -0.81 54.44
CA TYR A 864 5.60 -1.07 55.88
C TYR A 864 6.46 0.01 56.52
N ASN A 865 6.21 0.33 57.79
CA ASN A 865 7.09 1.20 58.58
C ASN A 865 8.18 0.42 59.32
N ASP A 866 9.11 1.14 59.95
CA ASP A 866 10.30 0.63 60.67
C ASP A 866 10.01 -0.42 61.76
N LYS A 867 8.75 -0.60 62.17
CA LYS A 867 8.30 -1.60 63.16
C LYS A 867 7.65 -2.82 62.50
N ASN A 868 7.83 -2.97 61.19
CA ASN A 868 7.18 -3.93 60.31
C ASN A 868 5.65 -3.96 60.48
N VAL A 869 5.04 -2.77 60.52
CA VAL A 869 3.58 -2.60 60.50
C VAL A 869 3.19 -2.05 59.12
N PRO A 870 2.25 -2.70 58.39
CA PRO A 870 1.82 -2.22 57.09
C PRO A 870 1.07 -0.89 57.21
N VAL A 871 1.41 0.06 56.33
CA VAL A 871 0.90 1.44 56.32
C VAL A 871 0.23 1.86 55.00
N GLY A 872 0.49 1.16 53.89
CA GLY A 872 -0.16 1.43 52.61
C GLY A 872 -0.32 0.20 51.70
N MET A 873 -1.11 0.36 50.63
CA MET A 873 -1.32 -0.65 49.58
C MET A 873 -1.47 -0.03 48.17
N TYR A 874 -0.85 -0.64 47.16
CA TYR A 874 -1.03 -0.29 45.74
C TYR A 874 -1.56 -1.49 44.95
N VAL A 875 -2.37 -1.24 43.92
CA VAL A 875 -3.18 -2.25 43.21
C VAL A 875 -2.99 -2.17 41.70
N TRP A 876 -2.97 -3.32 41.03
CA TRP A 876 -3.04 -3.46 39.57
C TRP A 876 -4.13 -4.49 39.20
N LYS A 877 -4.84 -4.23 38.10
CA LYS A 877 -5.60 -5.25 37.37
C LYS A 877 -4.62 -6.04 36.49
N LEU A 878 -4.78 -7.35 36.42
CA LEU A 878 -4.00 -8.21 35.52
C LEU A 878 -4.85 -8.59 34.31
N GLU A 879 -4.33 -8.29 33.12
CA GLU A 879 -4.95 -8.58 31.83
C GLU A 879 -4.06 -9.58 31.09
N TRP A 880 -4.60 -10.76 30.80
CA TRP A 880 -3.82 -11.89 30.27
C TRP A 880 -4.11 -12.14 28.79
N GLN A 881 -3.04 -12.33 28.01
CA GLN A 881 -3.11 -12.77 26.61
C GLN A 881 -2.35 -14.09 26.49
N GLY A 882 -3.06 -15.21 26.70
CA GLY A 882 -2.42 -16.50 26.97
C GLY A 882 -1.62 -16.43 28.27
N GLU A 883 -0.37 -16.91 28.25
CA GLU A 883 0.53 -16.83 29.41
C GLU A 883 1.28 -15.48 29.55
N ILE A 884 0.95 -14.46 28.76
CA ILE A 884 1.54 -13.12 28.88
C ILE A 884 0.65 -12.23 29.74
N CYS A 885 1.22 -11.66 30.80
CA CYS A 885 0.51 -10.82 31.77
C CYS A 885 0.82 -9.33 31.58
N LYS A 886 -0.22 -8.52 31.32
CA LYS A 886 -0.16 -7.06 31.34
C LYS A 886 -0.75 -6.54 32.65
N ALA A 887 0.06 -5.89 33.49
CA ALA A 887 -0.40 -5.25 34.71
C ALA A 887 -0.82 -3.80 34.45
N VAL A 888 -2.09 -3.48 34.68
CA VAL A 888 -2.66 -2.13 34.54
C VAL A 888 -2.84 -1.51 35.93
N PRO A 889 -2.14 -0.40 36.27
CA PRO A 889 -2.20 0.20 37.60
C PRO A 889 -3.59 0.80 37.89
N MET A 890 -4.02 0.70 39.16
CA MET A 890 -5.31 1.21 39.65
C MET A 890 -5.08 2.26 40.75
N PRO A 891 -4.54 3.45 40.42
CA PRO A 891 -4.16 4.46 41.41
C PRO A 891 -5.35 5.02 42.20
N GLY A 892 -6.56 5.01 41.64
CA GLY A 892 -7.77 5.40 42.34
C GLY A 892 -8.20 4.41 43.43
N LEU A 893 -7.67 3.17 43.41
CA LEU A 893 -7.87 2.14 44.42
C LEU A 893 -6.70 2.03 45.43
N GLN A 894 -5.70 2.91 45.34
CA GLN A 894 -4.60 2.97 46.30
C GLN A 894 -5.11 3.19 47.74
N ASP A 895 -4.45 2.54 48.70
CA ASP A 895 -4.68 2.67 50.14
C ASP A 895 -6.12 2.35 50.59
N LEU A 896 -6.89 1.60 49.78
CA LEU A 896 -8.28 1.21 50.05
C LEU A 896 -8.49 0.58 51.44
N LEU A 897 -7.64 -0.40 51.81
CA LEU A 897 -7.76 -1.21 53.02
C LEU A 897 -6.55 -1.01 53.94
N SER A 898 -6.78 -0.92 55.25
CA SER A 898 -5.72 -0.68 56.24
C SER A 898 -5.83 -1.58 57.48
N TYR A 899 -4.71 -1.78 58.18
CA TYR A 899 -4.60 -2.56 59.42
C TYR A 899 -4.54 -1.64 60.65
N HIS A 900 -5.27 -2.01 61.72
CA HIS A 900 -5.45 -1.17 62.92
C HIS A 900 -5.36 -1.93 64.26
N GLY A 901 -4.72 -3.10 64.28
CA GLY A 901 -4.31 -3.76 65.52
C GLY A 901 -5.11 -5.01 65.94
N PHE A 902 -4.72 -5.56 67.08
CA PHE A 902 -5.32 -6.72 67.75
C PHE A 902 -5.74 -6.40 69.19
N SER A 903 -6.75 -7.11 69.71
CA SER A 903 -7.08 -7.16 71.14
C SER A 903 -7.69 -8.51 71.53
N ILE A 904 -7.71 -8.87 72.82
CA ILE A 904 -8.34 -10.13 73.29
C ILE A 904 -9.71 -9.91 73.93
N ARG A 905 -10.50 -10.99 74.02
CA ARG A 905 -11.72 -11.05 74.82
C ARG A 905 -11.37 -11.51 76.24
N VAL A 906 -11.63 -10.64 77.22
CA VAL A 906 -11.15 -10.72 78.61
C VAL A 906 -12.14 -11.36 79.59
N GLN A 907 -13.11 -12.10 79.03
CA GLN A 907 -14.17 -12.84 79.73
C GLN A 907 -14.47 -14.11 78.93
N SER A 908 -14.93 -15.18 79.60
CA SER A 908 -15.22 -16.46 78.95
C SER A 908 -16.39 -16.39 77.95
N PRO A 909 -16.35 -17.11 76.81
CA PRO A 909 -15.20 -17.80 76.22
C PRO A 909 -14.10 -16.85 75.71
N ALA A 910 -12.85 -17.31 75.77
CA ALA A 910 -11.68 -16.59 75.29
C ALA A 910 -11.73 -16.37 73.77
N GLY A 911 -10.98 -15.37 73.30
CA GLY A 911 -10.91 -15.04 71.89
C GLY A 911 -9.99 -13.89 71.57
N ILE A 912 -9.77 -13.67 70.27
CA ILE A 912 -8.97 -12.59 69.70
C ILE A 912 -9.81 -11.78 68.70
N ARG A 913 -9.63 -10.46 68.71
CA ARG A 913 -10.25 -9.49 67.79
C ARG A 913 -9.17 -8.89 66.89
N PHE A 914 -9.48 -8.81 65.61
CA PHE A 914 -8.71 -8.08 64.61
C PHE A 914 -9.43 -6.77 64.25
N LYS A 915 -8.69 -5.69 64.04
CA LYS A 915 -9.17 -4.40 63.52
C LYS A 915 -8.56 -4.11 62.14
N SER A 916 -9.42 -3.85 61.16
CA SER A 916 -9.06 -3.29 59.85
C SER A 916 -9.91 -2.06 59.54
N GLY A 917 -9.60 -1.34 58.47
CA GLY A 917 -10.43 -0.26 57.97
C GLY A 917 -10.48 -0.19 56.46
N ILE A 918 -11.48 0.52 55.96
CA ILE A 918 -11.62 0.94 54.56
C ILE A 918 -11.67 2.47 54.52
N ASP A 919 -11.09 3.09 53.49
CA ASP A 919 -11.18 4.54 53.30
C ASP A 919 -12.63 4.99 53.06
N GLU A 920 -13.13 5.93 53.86
CA GLU A 920 -14.52 6.39 53.76
C GLU A 920 -14.79 7.12 52.43
N SER A 921 -13.84 7.94 51.97
CA SER A 921 -14.02 8.81 50.80
C SER A 921 -14.02 7.98 49.51
N LEU A 922 -13.10 7.03 49.40
CA LEU A 922 -13.01 6.08 48.29
C LEU A 922 -14.18 5.10 48.29
N LYS A 923 -14.53 4.52 49.45
CA LYS A 923 -15.73 3.69 49.61
C LYS A 923 -16.99 4.40 49.10
N ARG A 924 -17.16 5.68 49.43
CA ARG A 924 -18.34 6.45 48.99
C ARG A 924 -18.40 6.56 47.46
N ARG A 925 -17.29 6.94 46.81
CA ARG A 925 -17.19 7.01 45.33
C ARG A 925 -17.45 5.65 44.66
N LEU A 926 -16.85 4.59 45.20
CA LEU A 926 -17.01 3.21 44.72
C LEU A 926 -18.44 2.66 44.83
N ILE A 927 -19.31 3.27 45.64
CA ILE A 927 -20.72 2.89 45.76
C ILE A 927 -21.62 3.77 44.87
N THR A 928 -21.27 5.05 44.66
CA THR A 928 -22.15 6.01 43.96
C THR A 928 -21.89 6.18 42.47
N GLY A 929 -20.68 5.90 41.98
CA GLY A 929 -20.31 6.10 40.56
C GLY A 929 -19.10 5.31 40.08
N GLY A 930 -18.42 4.60 40.98
CA GLY A 930 -17.23 3.81 40.68
C GLY A 930 -15.93 4.61 40.67
N VAL A 931 -14.81 3.90 40.67
CA VAL A 931 -13.44 4.42 40.58
C VAL A 931 -12.61 3.42 39.79
N ASP A 932 -11.78 3.88 38.84
CA ASP A 932 -10.94 3.04 37.96
C ASP A 932 -11.75 1.94 37.23
N GLY A 933 -13.01 2.23 36.88
CA GLY A 933 -13.95 1.30 36.26
C GLY A 933 -14.61 0.30 37.21
N CYS A 934 -14.27 0.32 38.51
CA CYS A 934 -14.74 -0.61 39.53
C CYS A 934 -15.85 -0.05 40.43
N VAL A 935 -16.79 -0.90 40.82
CA VAL A 935 -17.86 -0.64 41.80
C VAL A 935 -17.79 -1.66 42.94
N LEU A 936 -17.89 -1.19 44.19
CA LEU A 936 -17.78 -2.01 45.40
C LEU A 936 -19.07 -2.83 45.65
N LYS A 937 -18.94 -4.15 45.86
CA LYS A 937 -20.06 -5.05 46.18
C LYS A 937 -20.06 -5.50 47.65
N GLU A 938 -18.90 -5.84 48.19
CA GLU A 938 -18.75 -6.43 49.53
C GLU A 938 -17.38 -6.08 50.13
N TYR A 939 -17.26 -5.96 51.46
CA TYR A 939 -15.94 -6.05 52.14
C TYR A 939 -16.06 -6.69 53.53
N GLY A 940 -14.94 -7.21 54.04
CA GLY A 940 -14.91 -7.87 55.34
C GLY A 940 -13.53 -8.35 55.77
N THR A 941 -13.52 -9.32 56.69
CA THR A 941 -12.32 -9.92 57.30
C THR A 941 -12.23 -11.40 56.97
N LEU A 942 -11.01 -11.91 56.78
CA LEU A 942 -10.69 -13.34 56.78
C LEU A 942 -9.73 -13.68 57.93
N PHE A 943 -9.72 -14.95 58.37
CA PHE A 943 -8.77 -15.48 59.34
C PHE A 943 -8.39 -16.95 59.06
N ILE A 944 -7.18 -17.33 59.45
CA ILE A 944 -6.64 -18.70 59.40
C ILE A 944 -5.58 -18.87 60.50
N THR A 945 -5.35 -20.07 61.03
CA THR A 945 -4.22 -20.29 61.96
C THR A 945 -2.90 -20.24 61.17
N ASN A 946 -1.81 -19.66 61.71
CA ASN A 946 -0.61 -19.44 60.90
C ASN A 946 -0.01 -20.75 60.35
N GLU A 947 0.01 -21.81 61.16
CA GLU A 947 0.38 -23.20 60.77
C GLU A 947 -0.39 -23.77 59.56
N ASN A 948 -1.50 -23.14 59.16
CA ASN A 948 -2.33 -23.47 58.00
C ASN A 948 -2.22 -22.39 56.89
N ARG A 949 -1.88 -21.12 57.21
CA ARG A 949 -1.49 -20.12 56.20
C ARG A 949 -0.30 -20.61 55.39
N ASP A 950 0.64 -21.25 56.05
CA ASP A 950 1.87 -21.80 55.45
C ASP A 950 1.61 -23.06 54.59
N LYS A 951 0.33 -23.44 54.38
CA LYS A 951 -0.12 -24.65 53.67
C LYS A 951 -1.31 -24.45 52.74
N TYR A 952 -2.14 -23.42 52.98
CA TYR A 952 -3.37 -23.17 52.23
C TYR A 952 -3.50 -21.67 51.88
N PRO A 953 -3.86 -21.30 50.63
CA PRO A 953 -4.04 -19.92 50.21
C PRO A 953 -4.97 -19.11 51.12
N PHE A 954 -4.49 -17.99 51.66
CA PHE A 954 -5.24 -17.14 52.58
C PHE A 954 -6.15 -16.14 51.84
N ILE A 955 -7.13 -16.70 51.12
CA ILE A 955 -8.07 -16.03 50.20
C ILE A 955 -9.53 -16.30 50.59
N LYS A 956 -10.48 -15.51 50.04
CA LYS A 956 -11.91 -15.62 50.37
C LYS A 956 -12.46 -16.98 49.91
N GLY A 957 -13.05 -17.75 50.84
CA GLY A 957 -13.54 -19.10 50.57
C GLY A 957 -12.46 -20.20 50.52
N GLY A 958 -11.20 -19.86 50.80
CA GLY A 958 -10.09 -20.82 50.79
C GLY A 958 -10.18 -21.91 51.86
N THR A 959 -9.49 -23.02 51.63
CA THR A 959 -9.45 -24.17 52.55
C THR A 959 -8.94 -23.75 53.94
N LYS A 960 -9.74 -24.06 54.98
CA LYS A 960 -9.52 -23.64 56.39
C LYS A 960 -9.53 -22.12 56.64
N VAL A 961 -9.89 -21.29 55.67
CA VAL A 961 -10.07 -19.84 55.85
C VAL A 961 -11.48 -19.56 56.39
N GLY A 962 -11.56 -19.00 57.60
CA GLY A 962 -12.79 -18.42 58.15
C GLY A 962 -12.94 -16.95 57.76
N GLY A 963 -14.13 -16.37 57.91
CA GLY A 963 -14.33 -14.96 57.59
C GLY A 963 -15.68 -14.40 58.02
N GLY A 964 -15.86 -13.10 57.83
CA GLY A 964 -17.10 -12.38 58.12
C GLY A 964 -17.25 -11.13 57.26
N ARG A 965 -18.48 -10.88 56.78
CA ARG A 965 -18.83 -9.68 56.00
C ARG A 965 -19.05 -8.48 56.92
N ALA A 966 -18.48 -7.34 56.54
CA ALA A 966 -18.70 -6.06 57.19
C ALA A 966 -19.67 -5.18 56.37
N TYR A 967 -19.49 -5.10 55.05
CA TYR A 967 -20.39 -4.43 54.12
C TYR A 967 -20.85 -5.39 53.03
N TRP A 968 -22.14 -5.43 52.73
CA TRP A 968 -22.72 -6.15 51.59
C TRP A 968 -24.18 -5.73 51.37
N THR A 969 -24.72 -5.95 50.16
CA THR A 969 -26.16 -5.79 49.87
C THR A 969 -26.84 -7.15 49.78
N GLU A 970 -28.00 -7.30 50.42
CA GLU A 970 -28.74 -8.56 50.48
C GLU A 970 -30.24 -8.27 50.45
N ASN A 971 -30.98 -8.86 49.51
CA ASN A 971 -32.41 -8.63 49.30
C ASN A 971 -32.78 -7.13 49.21
N GLY A 972 -31.97 -6.35 48.49
CA GLY A 972 -32.14 -4.90 48.33
C GLY A 972 -31.70 -4.05 49.53
N LYS A 973 -31.36 -4.66 50.66
CA LYS A 973 -30.91 -3.94 51.87
C LYS A 973 -29.39 -3.91 51.95
N VAL A 974 -28.83 -2.70 51.99
CA VAL A 974 -27.41 -2.48 52.31
C VAL A 974 -27.17 -2.74 53.79
N ASN A 975 -26.17 -3.56 54.11
CA ASN A 975 -25.65 -3.79 55.45
C ASN A 975 -24.25 -3.19 55.54
N ASP A 976 -23.95 -2.46 56.60
CA ASP A 976 -22.66 -1.78 56.78
C ASP A 976 -22.26 -1.73 58.27
N LYS A 977 -21.29 -2.57 58.65
CA LYS A 977 -20.89 -2.83 60.05
C LYS A 977 -19.57 -2.14 60.41
N VAL A 978 -19.59 -0.82 60.36
CA VAL A 978 -18.50 0.01 60.92
C VAL A 978 -18.53 -0.10 62.46
N PHE A 979 -17.36 -0.29 63.07
CA PHE A 979 -17.16 -0.39 64.52
C PHE A 979 -16.72 0.95 65.13
N GLU A 980 -15.82 1.67 64.45
CA GLU A 980 -15.35 3.01 64.81
C GLU A 980 -14.84 3.70 63.53
N THR A 981 -15.01 5.01 63.37
CA THR A 981 -14.39 5.76 62.26
C THR A 981 -13.28 6.63 62.82
N VAL A 982 -12.05 6.43 62.35
CA VAL A 982 -10.85 7.07 62.91
C VAL A 982 -9.93 7.47 61.76
N ALA A 983 -9.56 8.76 61.70
CA ALA A 983 -8.69 9.33 60.66
C ALA A 983 -9.13 8.98 59.22
N GLY A 984 -10.40 9.24 58.89
CA GLY A 984 -10.99 8.96 57.56
C GLY A 984 -11.20 7.48 57.22
N ARG A 985 -10.80 6.56 58.11
CA ARG A 985 -10.96 5.12 57.92
C ARG A 985 -12.16 4.61 58.71
N ASN A 986 -13.13 4.07 57.98
CA ASN A 986 -14.24 3.30 58.53
C ASN A 986 -13.69 1.96 58.99
N ARG A 987 -13.43 1.81 60.28
CA ARG A 987 -12.85 0.59 60.83
C ARG A 987 -13.92 -0.44 61.12
N PHE A 988 -13.68 -1.66 60.69
CA PHE A 988 -14.51 -2.82 60.97
C PHE A 988 -13.68 -3.85 61.73
N THR A 989 -14.34 -4.73 62.49
CA THR A 989 -13.66 -5.70 63.34
C THR A 989 -14.29 -7.07 63.21
N SER A 990 -13.52 -8.11 63.53
CA SER A 990 -14.02 -9.47 63.61
C SER A 990 -13.37 -10.16 64.80
N VAL A 991 -14.16 -10.98 65.51
CA VAL A 991 -13.76 -11.61 66.77
C VAL A 991 -13.88 -13.12 66.63
N LEU A 992 -12.77 -13.82 66.82
CA LEU A 992 -12.74 -15.27 66.91
C LEU A 992 -12.79 -15.65 68.39
N ILE A 993 -13.85 -16.35 68.80
CA ILE A 993 -14.12 -16.78 70.19
C ILE A 993 -14.27 -18.31 70.27
N ASN A 994 -14.42 -18.86 71.47
CA ASN A 994 -14.48 -20.32 71.74
C ASN A 994 -13.21 -21.08 71.32
N LEU A 995 -12.05 -20.42 71.44
CA LEU A 995 -10.75 -21.09 71.27
C LEU A 995 -10.48 -22.01 72.46
N ALA A 996 -10.05 -23.24 72.19
CA ALA A 996 -9.60 -24.18 73.23
C ALA A 996 -8.20 -23.78 73.78
N PRO A 997 -7.82 -24.19 75.00
CA PRO A 997 -6.57 -23.72 75.63
C PRO A 997 -5.30 -24.01 74.83
N ASN A 998 -5.22 -25.17 74.18
CA ASN A 998 -4.11 -25.55 73.28
C ASN A 998 -4.00 -24.66 72.02
N MET A 999 -5.01 -23.84 71.71
CA MET A 999 -4.99 -22.84 70.65
C MET A 999 -4.53 -21.46 71.13
N TYR A 1000 -4.46 -21.20 72.45
CA TYR A 1000 -4.09 -19.87 72.96
C TYR A 1000 -2.65 -19.49 72.59
N ALA A 1001 -1.73 -20.45 72.62
CA ALA A 1001 -0.32 -20.28 72.23
C ALA A 1001 -0.16 -19.96 70.73
N LYS A 1002 -1.03 -20.51 69.88
CA LYS A 1002 -0.87 -20.54 68.42
C LYS A 1002 -1.21 -19.20 67.78
N ASP A 1003 -0.34 -18.75 66.89
CA ASP A 1003 -0.59 -17.54 66.10
C ASP A 1003 -1.73 -17.75 65.10
N ILE A 1004 -2.59 -16.73 64.97
CA ILE A 1004 -3.73 -16.72 64.05
C ILE A 1004 -3.57 -15.50 63.15
N SER A 1005 -3.53 -15.73 61.83
CA SER A 1005 -3.43 -14.74 60.78
C SER A 1005 -4.81 -14.16 60.44
N PHE A 1006 -4.86 -12.86 60.20
CA PHE A 1006 -6.05 -12.10 59.81
C PHE A 1006 -5.72 -11.14 58.66
N ARG A 1007 -6.70 -10.87 57.78
CA ARG A 1007 -6.59 -9.84 56.73
C ARG A 1007 -7.96 -9.27 56.34
N ALA A 1008 -7.96 -8.09 55.74
CA ALA A 1008 -9.14 -7.52 55.09
C ALA A 1008 -9.32 -8.01 53.64
N TYR A 1009 -10.53 -7.90 53.10
CA TYR A 1009 -10.80 -8.05 51.66
C TYR A 1009 -11.94 -7.12 51.23
N ALA A 1010 -11.96 -6.75 49.94
CA ALA A 1010 -13.05 -6.07 49.26
C ALA A 1010 -13.31 -6.74 47.90
N VAL A 1011 -14.58 -6.97 47.57
CA VAL A 1011 -15.06 -7.53 46.30
C VAL A 1011 -15.56 -6.40 45.43
N MET A 1012 -15.09 -6.33 44.19
CA MET A 1012 -15.47 -5.30 43.22
C MET A 1012 -15.86 -5.90 41.88
N ASP A 1013 -16.72 -5.19 41.17
CA ASP A 1013 -17.14 -5.45 39.80
C ASP A 1013 -16.55 -4.35 38.92
N CYS A 1014 -15.66 -4.73 38.01
CA CYS A 1014 -14.89 -3.82 37.18
C CYS A 1014 -15.22 -4.10 35.71
N GLY A 1015 -16.17 -3.34 35.16
CA GLY A 1015 -16.67 -3.55 33.80
C GLY A 1015 -17.38 -4.89 33.58
N GLY A 1016 -18.03 -5.47 34.60
CA GLY A 1016 -18.70 -6.78 34.52
C GLY A 1016 -17.86 -7.96 34.99
N GLN A 1017 -16.58 -7.75 35.34
CA GLN A 1017 -15.69 -8.78 35.89
C GLN A 1017 -15.58 -8.63 37.42
N GLU A 1018 -15.95 -9.67 38.18
CA GLU A 1018 -15.71 -9.68 39.62
C GLU A 1018 -14.24 -10.01 39.94
N ILE A 1019 -13.64 -9.14 40.78
CA ILE A 1019 -12.29 -9.23 41.34
C ILE A 1019 -12.34 -9.08 42.87
N ILE A 1020 -11.31 -9.57 43.59
CA ILE A 1020 -11.21 -9.43 45.05
C ILE A 1020 -9.86 -8.84 45.41
N ILE A 1021 -9.88 -7.62 45.94
CA ILE A 1021 -8.71 -6.89 46.43
C ILE A 1021 -8.52 -7.22 47.92
N TYR A 1022 -7.33 -7.66 48.30
CA TYR A 1022 -7.00 -8.05 49.67
C TYR A 1022 -6.15 -7.02 50.39
N GLY A 1023 -6.39 -6.86 51.69
CA GLY A 1023 -5.51 -6.13 52.60
C GLY A 1023 -4.36 -7.00 53.14
N PRO A 1024 -3.38 -6.39 53.82
CA PRO A 1024 -2.18 -7.06 54.30
C PRO A 1024 -2.49 -8.14 55.34
N PRO A 1025 -1.88 -9.34 55.25
CA PRO A 1025 -2.01 -10.39 56.26
C PRO A 1025 -1.09 -10.13 57.46
N VAL A 1026 -1.62 -10.24 58.67
CA VAL A 1026 -0.86 -10.11 59.93
C VAL A 1026 -1.38 -11.10 60.95
N TYR A 1027 -0.53 -11.57 61.87
CA TYR A 1027 -0.87 -12.66 62.80
C TYR A 1027 -0.47 -12.36 64.25
N ARG A 1028 -1.28 -12.83 65.21
CA ARG A 1028 -0.95 -12.88 66.65
C ARG A 1028 -1.71 -14.01 67.34
N SER A 1029 -1.14 -14.55 68.42
CA SER A 1029 -1.78 -15.54 69.30
C SER A 1029 -2.51 -14.88 70.47
N VAL A 1030 -3.50 -15.60 71.04
CA VAL A 1030 -4.24 -15.13 72.23
C VAL A 1030 -3.27 -14.91 73.39
N TYR A 1031 -2.29 -15.81 73.56
CA TYR A 1031 -1.22 -15.76 74.54
C TYR A 1031 -0.29 -14.55 74.37
N THR A 1032 0.16 -14.27 73.14
CA THR A 1032 1.01 -13.09 72.86
C THR A 1032 0.28 -11.79 73.18
N VAL A 1033 -1.00 -11.66 72.79
CA VAL A 1033 -1.80 -10.48 73.12
C VAL A 1033 -2.17 -10.44 74.62
N ALA A 1034 -2.41 -11.58 75.26
CA ALA A 1034 -2.61 -11.67 76.71
C ALA A 1034 -1.39 -11.18 77.50
N LYS A 1035 -0.18 -11.61 77.13
CA LYS A 1035 1.06 -11.12 77.73
C LYS A 1035 1.27 -9.63 77.47
N GLN A 1036 0.92 -9.11 76.30
CA GLN A 1036 0.94 -7.67 76.04
C GLN A 1036 -0.05 -6.89 76.92
N VAL A 1037 -1.29 -7.40 77.08
CA VAL A 1037 -2.35 -6.83 77.93
C VAL A 1037 -1.96 -6.84 79.41
N GLN A 1038 -1.31 -7.91 79.90
CA GLN A 1038 -0.76 -7.96 81.25
C GLN A 1038 0.47 -7.06 81.45
N ALA A 1039 1.42 -7.05 80.51
CA ALA A 1039 2.63 -6.22 80.61
C ALA A 1039 2.32 -4.72 80.57
N LYS A 1040 1.20 -4.32 79.94
CA LYS A 1040 0.64 -2.96 80.00
C LYS A 1040 -0.19 -2.68 81.26
N GLY A 1041 -0.44 -3.68 82.11
CA GLY A 1041 -1.23 -3.53 83.34
C GLY A 1041 -2.73 -3.31 83.13
N GLU A 1042 -3.30 -3.72 81.98
CA GLU A 1042 -4.70 -3.40 81.61
C GLU A 1042 -5.76 -4.00 82.59
N PHE A 1043 -5.38 -4.93 83.48
CA PHE A 1043 -6.25 -5.47 84.55
C PHE A 1043 -5.54 -5.52 85.90
N LYS A 1044 -6.25 -5.14 86.98
CA LYS A 1044 -5.75 -5.18 88.35
C LYS A 1044 -5.52 -6.63 88.83
N VAL A 1045 -4.33 -6.93 89.35
CA VAL A 1045 -3.95 -8.26 89.85
C VAL A 1045 -5.02 -8.84 90.78
N GLY A 1046 -5.35 -10.13 90.58
CA GLY A 1046 -6.34 -10.85 91.39
C GLY A 1046 -7.82 -10.57 91.06
N SER A 1047 -8.13 -9.60 90.21
CA SER A 1047 -9.49 -9.40 89.66
C SER A 1047 -9.92 -10.56 88.76
N SER A 1048 -11.22 -10.66 88.45
CA SER A 1048 -11.74 -11.68 87.52
C SER A 1048 -11.12 -11.57 86.12
N GLY A 1049 -11.02 -10.35 85.57
CA GLY A 1049 -10.35 -10.11 84.29
C GLY A 1049 -8.87 -10.48 84.31
N TYR A 1050 -8.12 -10.06 85.36
CA TYR A 1050 -6.71 -10.44 85.48
C TYR A 1050 -6.52 -11.95 85.63
N LYS A 1051 -7.28 -12.62 86.52
CA LYS A 1051 -7.23 -14.07 86.71
C LYS A 1051 -7.60 -14.82 85.43
N TYR A 1052 -8.50 -14.29 84.62
CA TYR A 1052 -8.85 -14.88 83.33
C TYR A 1052 -7.70 -14.78 82.31
N VAL A 1053 -7.09 -13.61 82.16
CA VAL A 1053 -5.94 -13.40 81.26
C VAL A 1053 -4.68 -14.12 81.76
N GLN A 1054 -4.47 -14.19 83.08
CA GLN A 1054 -3.41 -14.97 83.72
C GLN A 1054 -3.61 -16.48 83.49
N GLY A 1055 -4.83 -17.00 83.66
CA GLY A 1055 -5.13 -18.41 83.40
C GLY A 1055 -4.92 -18.81 81.93
N ILE A 1056 -5.17 -17.90 80.98
CA ILE A 1056 -4.79 -18.09 79.56
C ILE A 1056 -3.26 -18.24 79.42
N ILE A 1057 -2.47 -17.47 80.16
CA ILE A 1057 -1.00 -17.49 80.13
C ILE A 1057 -0.42 -18.74 80.81
N ASP A 1058 -0.87 -19.03 82.03
CA ASP A 1058 -0.39 -20.18 82.82
C ASP A 1058 -0.76 -21.51 82.14
N SER A 1059 -1.95 -21.62 81.54
CA SER A 1059 -2.38 -22.81 80.78
C SER A 1059 -1.56 -23.10 79.51
N VAL A 1060 -0.83 -22.10 78.98
CA VAL A 1060 0.12 -22.27 77.87
C VAL A 1060 1.51 -22.65 78.37
N GLU A 1061 1.88 -22.20 79.56
CA GLU A 1061 3.20 -22.45 80.17
C GLU A 1061 3.24 -23.72 81.04
N GLY A 1062 2.10 -24.42 81.18
CA GLY A 1062 1.99 -25.69 81.92
C GLY A 1062 2.08 -25.53 83.44
N ARG A 1063 1.59 -24.40 83.97
CA ARG A 1063 1.65 -24.01 85.39
C ARG A 1063 0.28 -24.05 86.07
#